data_AF-A0AA45WXS6-F1
#
_entry.id   AF-A0AA45WXS6-F1
#
_cell.length_a   1.000
_cell.length_b   1.000
_cell.length_c   1.000
_cell.angle_alpha   90.00
_cell.angle_beta   90.00
_cell.angle_gamma   90.00
#
_symmetry.space_group_name_H-M   'P 1'
#
loop_
_entity.id
_entity.type
_entity.pdbx_description
1 polymer ?
#
loop_
_entity_poly.entity_id
_entity_poly.type
_entity_poly.pdbx_seq_one_letter_code
_entity_poly.pdbx_strand_id
1 'polypeptide(L)'
;MNRKVLAVIIVLVMVASSFSSVYALSYTVVKGDTLWDLGIKYGVEWGEIAELNGVHDARKLQIGTVLEIPVPGEVAPEEPAPAPMPEPAEEPAPPVSEVIIEEPAEEAFMAYDVSIPNGSYQVPGIVTLPLGNGPFPAVVMLHGTGSEKDEAGGGYALTAPALAEAGIASIRIDFIGTGDSQVDYIEYNFSTAVSDANAAFQYMANLEAVDATRIGVMGWSQGGTIAMLAAADNRSFQSVVTWAGAPDMTIGGSEEEYETAKEDGFFLREFGWRSPLRVSLQWFEDVYNTDVLEVFGDSNAPVLAVNGSEDDVVVPANAALIVEASANPASRQLILEGADHTFNIFTGDMTAFDQLIDATVNWFDVTLQPAFTIEEVTVMNGRRAVPATVVMPVGNGPFPAVVMNHGHGGSRQENGGFGGVAEALAGRGIATIRMDFPGCGDSTEPFTENYLSNMISDSNASLAYLLENYPIDPQRLGIMGYSMGGRIALHIGSEDDQPYKAMGLLAPSADWGQEMMVSFLGGQEAFDQLYEEAQSEKGYADFTTQWGQVQQLSLNWFDEMIASRPLENIAGYDGAMLVIFGDQDNVVRAGVNQAVAEAYEAATVRVVPNADHGYGFYSDQPDVTAAVEDSLANFFFEALR
;
A
#
# COMPACT_ATOMS: atom_id res chain seq x y z
N MET A 1 -11.44 -88.54 -31.98
CA MET A 1 -11.70 -87.63 -30.85
C MET A 1 -10.88 -88.08 -29.65
N ASN A 2 -9.98 -87.25 -29.14
CA ASN A 2 -9.23 -87.51 -27.90
C ASN A 2 -9.29 -86.24 -27.04
N ARG A 3 -9.93 -86.30 -25.88
CA ARG A 3 -9.75 -85.29 -24.82
C ARG A 3 -8.49 -85.67 -24.04
N LYS A 4 -7.48 -84.80 -24.02
CA LYS A 4 -6.42 -84.83 -23.01
C LYS A 4 -6.52 -83.57 -22.18
N VAL A 5 -6.44 -83.74 -20.86
CA VAL A 5 -6.41 -82.66 -19.89
C VAL A 5 -5.05 -81.96 -19.99
N LEU A 6 -5.04 -80.63 -19.96
CA LEU A 6 -3.84 -79.83 -19.75
C LEU A 6 -3.92 -79.26 -18.32
N ALA A 7 -2.86 -79.43 -17.53
CA ALA A 7 -2.82 -78.92 -16.17
C ALA A 7 -2.45 -77.43 -16.18
N VAL A 8 -3.16 -76.63 -15.38
CA VAL A 8 -2.77 -75.25 -15.06
C VAL A 8 -1.95 -75.28 -13.78
N ILE A 9 -0.79 -74.64 -13.78
CA ILE A 9 0.06 -74.50 -12.60
C ILE A 9 -0.47 -73.33 -11.78
N ILE A 10 -0.91 -73.60 -10.54
CA ILE A 10 -1.20 -72.56 -9.56
C ILE A 10 0.12 -72.17 -8.90
N VAL A 11 0.55 -70.93 -9.10
CA VAL A 11 1.67 -70.35 -8.35
C VAL A 11 1.12 -69.84 -7.02
N LEU A 12 1.46 -70.54 -5.94
CA LEU A 12 1.07 -70.14 -4.58
C LEU A 12 2.06 -69.10 -4.05
N VAL A 13 1.76 -67.81 -4.23
CA VAL A 13 2.48 -66.74 -3.54
C VAL A 13 1.96 -66.67 -2.10
N MET A 14 2.74 -67.14 -1.14
CA MET A 14 2.53 -66.80 0.26
C MET A 14 3.01 -65.37 0.49
N VAL A 15 2.08 -64.41 0.57
CA VAL A 15 2.36 -63.15 1.27
C VAL A 15 2.41 -63.47 2.75
N ALA A 16 3.54 -63.25 3.40
CA ALA A 16 3.63 -63.34 4.84
C ALA A 16 2.99 -62.09 5.45
N SER A 17 1.84 -62.24 6.11
CA SER A 17 1.19 -61.16 6.84
C SER A 17 2.02 -60.77 8.06
N SER A 18 2.79 -59.69 7.95
CA SER A 18 3.33 -58.99 9.11
C SER A 18 2.17 -58.41 9.92
N PHE A 19 1.86 -59.03 11.06
CA PHE A 19 0.95 -58.43 12.04
C PHE A 19 1.72 -57.35 12.81
N SER A 20 1.54 -56.09 12.44
CA SER A 20 1.88 -54.97 13.32
C SER A 20 0.97 -55.00 14.55
N SER A 21 1.51 -54.67 15.72
CA SER A 21 0.70 -54.50 16.92
C SER A 21 0.00 -53.15 16.85
N VAL A 22 -1.33 -53.16 16.77
CA VAL A 22 -2.15 -51.96 16.91
C VAL A 22 -2.25 -51.62 18.40
N TYR A 23 -1.99 -50.37 18.77
CA TYR A 23 -2.21 -49.87 20.12
C TYR A 23 -3.39 -48.91 20.13
N ALA A 24 -4.18 -48.92 21.20
CA ALA A 24 -5.26 -47.96 21.41
C ALA A 24 -4.73 -46.74 22.19
N LEU A 25 -4.68 -45.57 21.55
CA LEU A 25 -4.48 -44.30 22.23
C LEU A 25 -5.83 -43.79 22.75
N SER A 26 -5.97 -43.56 24.06
CA SER A 26 -7.16 -42.94 24.63
C SER A 26 -7.13 -41.42 24.45
N TYR A 27 -8.13 -40.87 23.75
CA TYR A 27 -8.27 -39.43 23.48
C TYR A 27 -9.64 -38.91 23.94
N THR A 28 -9.68 -37.73 24.57
CA THR A 28 -10.94 -37.13 25.06
C THR A 28 -11.40 -36.02 24.12
N VAL A 29 -12.60 -36.18 23.55
CA VAL A 29 -13.22 -35.25 22.60
C VAL A 29 -13.40 -33.85 23.22
N VAL A 30 -12.93 -32.82 22.53
CA VAL A 30 -13.11 -31.39 22.89
C VAL A 30 -14.08 -30.69 21.93
N LYS A 31 -14.36 -29.40 22.16
CA LYS A 31 -15.25 -28.61 21.30
C LYS A 31 -14.57 -28.30 19.97
N GLY A 32 -15.02 -28.94 18.90
CA GLY A 32 -14.55 -28.72 17.53
C GLY A 32 -14.17 -30.02 16.81
N ASP A 33 -13.75 -31.03 17.57
CA ASP A 33 -13.31 -32.32 17.03
C ASP A 33 -14.40 -33.01 16.18
N THR A 34 -14.04 -33.42 14.97
CA THR A 34 -14.72 -34.49 14.25
C THR A 34 -13.85 -35.75 14.19
N LEU A 35 -14.45 -36.91 13.90
CA LEU A 35 -13.67 -38.14 13.70
C LEU A 35 -12.72 -38.05 12.48
N TRP A 36 -13.02 -37.17 11.52
CA TRP A 36 -12.20 -36.95 10.33
C TRP A 36 -10.87 -36.28 10.70
N ASP A 37 -10.94 -35.19 11.46
CA ASP A 37 -9.76 -34.42 11.87
C ASP A 37 -8.90 -35.21 12.85
N LEU A 38 -9.53 -36.02 13.71
CA LEU A 38 -8.81 -36.97 14.58
C LEU A 38 -8.18 -38.11 13.77
N GLY A 39 -8.79 -38.56 12.67
CA GLY A 39 -8.19 -39.50 11.73
C GLY A 39 -6.90 -38.95 11.12
N ILE A 40 -6.97 -37.75 10.55
CA ILE A 40 -5.81 -37.01 10.00
C ILE A 40 -4.72 -36.85 11.08
N LYS A 41 -5.09 -36.33 12.26
CA LYS A 41 -4.16 -36.02 13.37
C LYS A 41 -3.35 -37.21 13.87
N TYR A 42 -3.90 -38.42 13.79
CA TYR A 42 -3.24 -39.64 14.28
C TYR A 42 -2.88 -40.65 13.17
N GLY A 43 -3.05 -40.27 11.90
CA GLY A 43 -2.67 -41.09 10.74
C GLY A 43 -3.51 -42.37 10.55
N VAL A 44 -4.80 -42.31 10.85
CA VAL A 44 -5.73 -43.46 10.80
C VAL A 44 -7.02 -43.14 10.04
N GLU A 45 -7.69 -44.14 9.51
CA GLU A 45 -9.00 -43.97 8.88
C GLU A 45 -10.07 -43.60 9.94
N TRP A 46 -10.83 -42.53 9.70
CA TRP A 46 -11.87 -42.08 10.63
C TRP A 46 -12.95 -43.16 10.86
N GLY A 47 -13.18 -44.01 9.84
CA GLY A 47 -14.07 -45.16 9.93
C GLY A 47 -13.58 -46.22 10.92
N GLU A 48 -12.26 -46.40 11.07
CA GLU A 48 -11.67 -47.34 12.03
C GLU A 48 -11.82 -46.82 13.47
N ILE A 49 -11.65 -45.51 13.69
CA ILE A 49 -11.99 -44.87 14.98
C ILE A 49 -13.49 -45.06 15.28
N ALA A 50 -14.36 -44.85 14.29
CA ALA A 50 -15.81 -44.99 14.45
C ALA A 50 -16.23 -46.42 14.80
N GLU A 51 -15.67 -47.44 14.13
CA GLU A 51 -15.99 -48.85 14.38
C GLU A 51 -15.44 -49.31 15.74
N LEU A 52 -14.19 -48.99 16.08
CA LEU A 52 -13.56 -49.36 17.36
C LEU A 52 -14.34 -48.83 18.57
N ASN A 53 -14.93 -47.63 18.46
CA ASN A 53 -15.69 -46.98 19.53
C ASN A 53 -17.21 -47.17 19.44
N GLY A 54 -17.72 -47.90 18.44
CA GLY A 54 -19.16 -48.09 18.24
C GLY A 54 -19.94 -46.81 17.90
N VAL A 55 -19.29 -45.82 17.28
CA VAL A 55 -19.90 -44.51 16.96
C VAL A 55 -20.72 -44.61 15.67
N HIS A 56 -22.01 -44.92 15.81
CA HIS A 56 -22.92 -45.14 14.68
C HIS A 56 -23.45 -43.88 13.97
N ASP A 57 -23.15 -42.68 14.47
CA ASP A 57 -23.50 -41.39 13.82
C ASP A 57 -22.51 -40.30 14.25
N ALA A 58 -21.41 -40.14 13.51
CA ALA A 58 -20.27 -39.29 13.86
C ALA A 58 -20.66 -37.82 14.16
N ARG A 59 -21.77 -37.33 13.59
CA ARG A 59 -22.33 -35.98 13.81
C ARG A 59 -22.94 -35.77 15.21
N LYS A 60 -22.90 -36.79 16.07
CA LYS A 60 -23.40 -36.76 17.46
C LYS A 60 -22.30 -37.05 18.49
N LEU A 61 -21.04 -36.96 18.08
CA LEU A 61 -19.89 -37.07 18.99
C LEU A 61 -20.03 -36.03 20.12
N GLN A 62 -19.84 -36.45 21.38
CA GLN A 62 -20.07 -35.59 22.54
C GLN A 62 -18.75 -35.16 23.17
N ILE A 63 -18.66 -33.88 23.52
CA ILE A 63 -17.53 -33.32 24.27
C ILE A 63 -17.39 -34.08 25.60
N GLY A 64 -16.19 -34.56 25.92
CA GLY A 64 -15.91 -35.40 27.07
C GLY A 64 -16.09 -36.91 26.84
N THR A 65 -16.52 -37.36 25.65
CA THR A 65 -16.39 -38.77 25.24
C THR A 65 -14.91 -39.13 25.13
N VAL A 66 -14.52 -40.28 25.69
CA VAL A 66 -13.20 -40.87 25.45
C VAL A 66 -13.31 -41.84 24.29
N LEU A 67 -12.40 -41.71 23.32
CA LEU A 67 -12.24 -42.58 22.16
C LEU A 67 -10.93 -43.36 22.27
N GLU A 68 -10.92 -44.61 21.85
CA GLU A 68 -9.72 -45.38 21.54
C GLU A 68 -9.36 -45.18 20.06
N ILE A 69 -8.11 -44.80 19.78
CA ILE A 69 -7.61 -44.50 18.43
C ILE A 69 -6.54 -45.54 18.04
N PRO A 70 -6.71 -46.29 16.92
CA PRO A 70 -5.90 -47.47 16.61
C PRO A 70 -4.54 -47.11 15.97
N VAL A 71 -3.62 -46.56 16.75
CA VAL A 71 -2.32 -46.11 16.26
C VAL A 71 -1.36 -47.30 15.95
N PRO A 72 -0.66 -47.30 14.80
CA PRO A 72 0.37 -48.29 14.50
C PRO A 72 1.59 -48.15 15.42
N GLY A 73 2.00 -49.23 16.11
CA GLY A 73 3.18 -49.21 16.99
C GLY A 73 4.45 -49.76 16.36
N GLU A 74 5.54 -48.99 16.41
CA GLU A 74 6.90 -49.57 16.39
C GLU A 74 7.23 -50.24 17.73
N VAL A 75 8.07 -51.28 17.70
CA VAL A 75 8.32 -52.15 18.85
C VAL A 75 9.56 -51.70 19.63
N ALA A 76 9.33 -51.11 20.81
CA ALA A 76 10.37 -50.98 21.83
C ALA A 76 10.67 -52.36 22.49
N PRO A 77 11.92 -52.67 22.88
CA PRO A 77 12.26 -53.96 23.50
C PRO A 77 11.71 -54.09 24.93
N GLU A 78 11.23 -55.28 25.31
CA GLU A 78 10.79 -55.57 26.68
C GLU A 78 11.95 -55.58 27.69
N GLU A 79 11.79 -54.88 28.83
CA GLU A 79 12.45 -55.26 30.09
C GLU A 79 11.53 -56.19 30.93
N PRO A 80 12.10 -57.12 31.71
CA PRO A 80 11.34 -58.14 32.43
C PRO A 80 10.60 -57.58 33.66
N ALA A 81 9.36 -58.02 33.86
CA ALA A 81 8.48 -57.53 34.91
C ALA A 81 9.05 -57.72 36.35
N PRO A 82 8.98 -56.69 37.22
CA PRO A 82 9.45 -56.77 38.59
C PRO A 82 8.50 -57.53 39.52
N ALA A 83 9.05 -58.24 40.50
CA ALA A 83 8.31 -58.77 41.63
C ALA A 83 7.99 -57.65 42.65
N PRO A 84 6.88 -57.75 43.44
CA PRO A 84 6.47 -56.66 44.32
C PRO A 84 7.44 -56.46 45.50
N MET A 85 7.79 -55.20 45.77
CA MET A 85 8.60 -54.78 46.91
C MET A 85 7.78 -54.05 48.00
N PRO A 86 8.23 -54.07 49.27
CA PRO A 86 7.60 -53.34 50.37
C PRO A 86 8.02 -51.86 50.45
N GLU A 87 7.29 -51.11 51.27
CA GLU A 87 7.47 -49.69 51.62
C GLU A 87 8.79 -49.37 52.38
N PRO A 88 9.20 -48.08 52.52
CA PRO A 88 10.44 -47.64 51.87
C PRO A 88 11.50 -47.05 52.82
N ALA A 89 12.62 -46.60 52.24
CA ALA A 89 13.59 -45.69 52.85
C ALA A 89 14.12 -44.70 51.80
N GLU A 90 14.45 -43.47 52.22
CA GLU A 90 14.85 -42.38 51.32
C GLU A 90 16.37 -42.37 51.03
N GLU A 91 16.75 -42.08 49.79
CA GLU A 91 18.07 -41.56 49.41
C GLU A 91 17.91 -40.39 48.41
N PRO A 92 18.88 -39.47 48.30
CA PRO A 92 18.68 -38.16 47.68
C PRO A 92 18.69 -38.17 46.15
N ALA A 93 18.00 -37.20 45.55
CA ALA A 93 17.81 -37.08 44.10
C ALA A 93 19.11 -36.81 43.31
N PRO A 94 19.24 -37.33 42.09
CA PRO A 94 20.28 -36.92 41.14
C PRO A 94 20.06 -35.48 40.65
N PRO A 95 21.08 -34.81 40.05
CA PRO A 95 20.92 -33.47 39.51
C PRO A 95 19.90 -33.45 38.36
N VAL A 96 19.03 -32.44 38.38
CA VAL A 96 18.05 -32.22 37.32
C VAL A 96 18.78 -31.75 36.07
N SER A 97 18.66 -32.50 34.97
CA SER A 97 18.95 -31.97 33.64
C SER A 97 17.89 -30.93 33.32
N GLU A 98 18.30 -29.69 33.01
CA GLU A 98 17.36 -28.62 32.65
C GLU A 98 16.53 -29.07 31.44
N VAL A 99 15.22 -29.23 31.68
CA VAL A 99 14.25 -29.26 30.59
C VAL A 99 14.22 -27.84 30.05
N ILE A 100 14.79 -27.64 28.87
CA ILE A 100 14.50 -26.46 28.07
C ILE A 100 13.02 -26.60 27.69
N ILE A 101 12.18 -25.92 28.45
CA ILE A 101 10.86 -25.56 28.00
C ILE A 101 11.12 -24.48 26.95
N GLU A 102 10.88 -24.79 25.68
CA GLU A 102 10.73 -23.73 24.69
C GLU A 102 9.48 -22.95 25.10
N GLU A 103 9.67 -21.69 25.50
CA GLU A 103 8.56 -20.74 25.63
C GLU A 103 7.78 -20.75 24.30
N PRO A 104 6.44 -20.75 24.32
CA PRO A 104 5.69 -20.61 23.07
C PRO A 104 6.12 -19.31 22.40
N ALA A 105 6.41 -19.37 21.09
CA ALA A 105 6.74 -18.17 20.33
C ALA A 105 5.62 -17.14 20.50
N GLU A 106 5.98 -15.87 20.76
CA GLU A 106 5.02 -14.77 20.68
C GLU A 106 4.48 -14.74 19.24
N GLU A 107 3.15 -14.75 19.07
CA GLU A 107 2.50 -14.80 17.76
C GLU A 107 2.97 -13.60 16.92
N ALA A 108 3.65 -13.85 15.79
CA ALA A 108 4.30 -12.80 15.00
C ALA A 108 3.31 -11.79 14.34
N PHE A 109 2.03 -12.11 14.40
CA PHE A 109 0.93 -11.37 13.80
C PHE A 109 -0.34 -11.51 14.67
N MET A 110 -1.34 -10.67 14.39
CA MET A 110 -2.68 -10.75 14.99
C MET A 110 -3.70 -11.03 13.87
N ALA A 111 -4.47 -12.11 14.00
CA ALA A 111 -5.54 -12.46 13.06
C ALA A 111 -6.93 -12.40 13.72
N TYR A 112 -7.95 -11.93 13.00
CA TYR A 112 -9.33 -11.87 13.48
C TYR A 112 -10.38 -11.89 12.36
N ASP A 113 -11.53 -12.51 12.65
CA ASP A 113 -12.70 -12.53 11.76
C ASP A 113 -13.34 -11.14 11.62
N VAL A 114 -13.81 -10.82 10.41
CA VAL A 114 -14.55 -9.60 10.09
C VAL A 114 -15.80 -9.88 9.25
N SER A 115 -16.75 -8.95 9.35
CA SER A 115 -18.00 -8.92 8.58
C SER A 115 -18.12 -7.54 7.94
N ILE A 116 -17.81 -7.45 6.65
CA ILE A 116 -17.68 -6.18 5.93
C ILE A 116 -19.02 -5.81 5.29
N PRO A 117 -19.60 -4.62 5.52
CA PRO A 117 -20.83 -4.22 4.87
C PRO A 117 -20.66 -4.00 3.35
N ASN A 118 -21.34 -4.81 2.54
CA ASN A 118 -21.48 -4.58 1.10
C ASN A 118 -22.97 -4.48 0.72
N GLY A 119 -23.44 -3.26 0.53
CA GLY A 119 -24.82 -2.96 0.12
C GLY A 119 -25.89 -3.57 1.05
N SER A 120 -26.50 -4.68 0.61
CA SER A 120 -27.57 -5.41 1.31
C SER A 120 -27.09 -6.63 2.12
N TYR A 121 -25.82 -7.02 2.00
CA TYR A 121 -25.25 -8.22 2.61
C TYR A 121 -23.95 -7.90 3.39
N GLN A 122 -23.23 -8.94 3.78
CA GLN A 122 -21.94 -8.85 4.46
C GLN A 122 -20.95 -9.77 3.74
N VAL A 123 -19.72 -9.30 3.57
CA VAL A 123 -18.58 -10.10 3.09
C VAL A 123 -17.86 -10.64 4.32
N PRO A 124 -17.83 -11.96 4.56
CA PRO A 124 -16.96 -12.55 5.58
C PRO A 124 -15.50 -12.40 5.17
N GLY A 125 -14.60 -12.27 6.15
CA GLY A 125 -13.17 -12.34 5.90
C GLY A 125 -12.36 -12.49 7.18
N ILE A 126 -11.06 -12.69 7.02
CA ILE A 126 -10.10 -12.70 8.12
C ILE A 126 -9.03 -11.65 7.80
N VAL A 127 -8.88 -10.68 8.70
CA VAL A 127 -7.77 -9.72 8.68
C VAL A 127 -6.59 -10.33 9.41
N THR A 128 -5.38 -10.14 8.87
CA THR A 128 -4.11 -10.51 9.51
C THR A 128 -3.20 -9.28 9.52
N LEU A 129 -2.77 -8.83 10.70
CA LEU A 129 -1.94 -7.64 10.90
C LEU A 129 -0.56 -8.02 11.47
N PRO A 130 0.55 -7.41 11.01
CA PRO A 130 1.84 -7.51 11.66
C PRO A 130 1.81 -7.04 13.12
N LEU A 131 2.69 -7.58 13.97
CA LEU A 131 3.00 -6.93 15.25
C LEU A 131 3.94 -5.73 15.04
N GLY A 132 3.60 -4.60 15.67
CA GLY A 132 4.43 -3.40 15.69
C GLY A 132 3.63 -2.11 15.63
N ASN A 133 4.30 -1.02 15.24
CA ASN A 133 3.64 0.25 14.94
C ASN A 133 3.46 0.36 13.42
N GLY A 134 2.22 0.41 12.95
CA GLY A 134 1.88 0.77 11.58
C GLY A 134 2.01 2.29 11.33
N PRO A 135 1.43 2.82 10.23
CA PRO A 135 0.53 2.12 9.30
C PRO A 135 1.28 1.18 8.33
N PHE A 136 0.76 -0.05 8.19
CA PHE A 136 1.33 -1.11 7.36
C PHE A 136 0.78 -1.04 5.92
N PRO A 137 1.55 -1.42 4.89
CA PRO A 137 0.97 -1.76 3.59
C PRO A 137 0.02 -2.94 3.73
N ALA A 138 -0.94 -3.11 2.82
CA ALA A 138 -1.93 -4.19 2.91
C ALA A 138 -2.19 -4.92 1.59
N VAL A 139 -2.69 -6.16 1.66
CA VAL A 139 -3.10 -6.97 0.49
C VAL A 139 -4.52 -7.51 0.67
N VAL A 140 -5.39 -7.26 -0.32
CA VAL A 140 -6.69 -7.94 -0.45
C VAL A 140 -6.49 -9.27 -1.20
N MET A 141 -6.93 -10.40 -0.63
CA MET A 141 -6.71 -11.75 -1.16
C MET A 141 -8.04 -12.36 -1.63
N LEU A 142 -8.11 -12.74 -2.90
CA LEU A 142 -9.33 -13.13 -3.61
C LEU A 142 -9.27 -14.60 -4.07
N HIS A 143 -10.24 -15.42 -3.67
CA HIS A 143 -10.18 -16.88 -3.89
C HIS A 143 -10.71 -17.34 -5.26
N GLY A 144 -10.36 -18.57 -5.65
CA GLY A 144 -10.74 -19.22 -6.90
C GLY A 144 -12.21 -19.70 -6.97
N THR A 145 -12.55 -20.33 -8.10
CA THR A 145 -13.91 -20.75 -8.47
C THR A 145 -14.52 -21.69 -7.43
N GLY A 146 -15.52 -21.20 -6.69
CA GLY A 146 -16.22 -22.00 -5.69
C GLY A 146 -15.34 -22.43 -4.52
N SER A 147 -14.28 -21.67 -4.21
CA SER A 147 -13.44 -21.89 -3.03
C SER A 147 -14.04 -21.21 -1.77
N GLU A 148 -13.19 -20.86 -0.81
CA GLU A 148 -13.45 -19.97 0.32
C GLU A 148 -12.16 -19.21 0.72
N LYS A 149 -12.22 -18.35 1.73
CA LYS A 149 -11.15 -17.40 2.11
C LYS A 149 -9.80 -17.98 2.52
N ASP A 150 -9.73 -19.18 3.09
CA ASP A 150 -8.44 -19.84 3.43
C ASP A 150 -7.81 -20.52 2.19
N GLU A 151 -8.62 -20.76 1.15
CA GLU A 151 -8.27 -21.18 -0.21
C GLU A 151 -7.76 -22.63 -0.32
N ALA A 152 -7.66 -23.14 -1.55
CA ALA A 152 -7.20 -24.49 -1.88
C ALA A 152 -5.95 -24.90 -1.07
N GLY A 153 -6.09 -25.96 -0.27
CA GLY A 153 -5.04 -26.50 0.60
C GLY A 153 -4.71 -25.65 1.84
N GLY A 154 -5.48 -24.61 2.13
CA GLY A 154 -5.16 -23.58 3.13
C GLY A 154 -4.14 -22.56 2.61
N GLY A 155 -3.98 -22.43 1.29
CA GLY A 155 -2.90 -21.63 0.70
C GLY A 155 -2.87 -20.16 1.14
N TYR A 156 -4.03 -19.52 1.32
CA TYR A 156 -4.10 -18.15 1.85
C TYR A 156 -3.98 -18.09 3.38
N ALA A 157 -4.38 -19.15 4.09
CA ALA A 157 -4.12 -19.29 5.51
C ALA A 157 -2.63 -19.44 5.84
N LEU A 158 -1.82 -20.00 4.91
CA LEU A 158 -0.35 -20.01 4.99
C LEU A 158 0.28 -18.68 4.57
N THR A 159 -0.28 -18.02 3.55
CA THR A 159 0.31 -16.79 2.97
C THR A 159 0.06 -15.53 3.82
N ALA A 160 -1.08 -15.43 4.48
CA ALA A 160 -1.40 -14.27 5.32
C ALA A 160 -0.43 -14.09 6.52
N PRO A 161 -0.02 -15.14 7.24
CA PRO A 161 1.11 -15.11 8.18
C PRO A 161 2.41 -14.60 7.55
N ALA A 162 2.82 -15.14 6.40
CA ALA A 162 4.09 -14.78 5.76
C ALA A 162 4.15 -13.32 5.28
N LEU A 163 3.01 -12.77 4.81
CA LEU A 163 2.86 -11.33 4.57
C LEU A 163 3.03 -10.52 5.86
N ALA A 164 2.38 -10.96 6.95
CA ALA A 164 2.42 -10.24 8.23
C ALA A 164 3.82 -10.27 8.89
N GLU A 165 4.56 -11.38 8.77
CA GLU A 165 5.96 -11.48 9.19
C GLU A 165 6.89 -10.55 8.39
N ALA A 166 6.55 -10.25 7.13
CA ALA A 166 7.22 -9.24 6.31
C ALA A 166 6.73 -7.80 6.56
N GLY A 167 5.85 -7.58 7.56
CA GLY A 167 5.31 -6.25 7.86
C GLY A 167 4.15 -5.79 6.95
N ILE A 168 3.55 -6.71 6.19
CA ILE A 168 2.45 -6.45 5.25
C ILE A 168 1.15 -7.01 5.84
N ALA A 169 0.16 -6.16 6.07
CA ALA A 169 -1.17 -6.59 6.48
C ALA A 169 -1.90 -7.33 5.34
N SER A 170 -2.88 -8.16 5.66
CA SER A 170 -3.74 -8.76 4.65
C SER A 170 -5.18 -8.91 5.10
N ILE A 171 -6.08 -9.00 4.13
CA ILE A 171 -7.46 -9.46 4.33
C ILE A 171 -7.77 -10.50 3.27
N ARG A 172 -8.23 -11.67 3.70
CA ARG A 172 -8.75 -12.72 2.82
C ARG A 172 -10.26 -12.85 3.03
N ILE A 173 -11.02 -12.84 1.95
CA ILE A 173 -12.49 -12.74 1.98
C ILE A 173 -13.17 -13.94 1.35
N ASP A 174 -14.36 -14.26 1.86
CA ASP A 174 -15.31 -15.12 1.17
C ASP A 174 -16.13 -14.26 0.20
N PHE A 175 -16.08 -14.56 -1.09
CA PHE A 175 -16.98 -13.91 -2.05
C PHE A 175 -18.45 -14.23 -1.75
N ILE A 176 -19.36 -13.38 -2.25
CA ILE A 176 -20.81 -13.59 -2.28
C ILE A 176 -21.18 -15.05 -2.68
N GLY A 177 -21.84 -15.77 -1.77
CA GLY A 177 -22.27 -17.16 -1.98
C GLY A 177 -21.20 -18.25 -1.77
N THR A 178 -20.02 -17.90 -1.27
CA THR A 178 -18.94 -18.83 -0.89
C THR A 178 -18.58 -18.73 0.60
N GLY A 179 -17.83 -19.72 1.12
CA GLY A 179 -17.49 -19.86 2.54
C GLY A 179 -18.63 -19.59 3.52
N ASP A 180 -18.46 -18.61 4.40
CA ASP A 180 -19.43 -18.21 5.43
C ASP A 180 -20.49 -17.19 4.92
N SER A 181 -20.50 -16.89 3.62
CA SER A 181 -21.45 -15.92 3.03
C SER A 181 -22.90 -16.41 3.20
N GLN A 182 -23.77 -15.52 3.69
CA GLN A 182 -25.19 -15.81 3.95
C GLN A 182 -26.09 -15.57 2.71
N VAL A 183 -25.47 -15.32 1.56
CA VAL A 183 -26.11 -15.16 0.24
C VAL A 183 -25.98 -16.47 -0.54
N ASP A 184 -26.76 -16.67 -1.60
CA ASP A 184 -26.62 -17.82 -2.50
C ASP A 184 -25.69 -17.48 -3.68
N TYR A 185 -24.91 -18.45 -4.15
CA TYR A 185 -23.97 -18.27 -5.27
C TYR A 185 -24.62 -17.86 -6.60
N ILE A 186 -25.95 -17.96 -6.73
CA ILE A 186 -26.68 -17.36 -7.86
C ILE A 186 -26.55 -15.82 -7.94
N GLU A 187 -26.12 -15.15 -6.87
CA GLU A 187 -25.80 -13.72 -6.89
C GLU A 187 -24.31 -13.45 -7.27
N TYR A 188 -23.49 -14.49 -7.44
CA TYR A 188 -22.10 -14.36 -7.90
C TYR A 188 -22.05 -14.05 -9.42
N ASN A 189 -21.29 -13.01 -9.76
CA ASN A 189 -20.92 -12.55 -11.10
C ASN A 189 -19.67 -11.65 -10.97
N PHE A 190 -19.08 -11.17 -12.07
CA PHE A 190 -17.86 -10.34 -11.98
C PHE A 190 -18.14 -9.03 -11.26
N SER A 191 -19.29 -8.39 -11.52
CA SER A 191 -19.65 -7.11 -10.90
C SER A 191 -19.81 -7.21 -9.37
N THR A 192 -20.43 -8.30 -8.87
CA THR A 192 -20.56 -8.50 -7.42
C THR A 192 -19.24 -8.89 -6.76
N ALA A 193 -18.41 -9.70 -7.42
CA ALA A 193 -17.08 -10.05 -6.91
C ALA A 193 -16.11 -8.85 -6.87
N VAL A 194 -16.12 -7.96 -7.88
CA VAL A 194 -15.38 -6.70 -7.84
C VAL A 194 -15.89 -5.78 -6.72
N SER A 195 -17.21 -5.75 -6.49
CA SER A 195 -17.79 -5.03 -5.35
C SER A 195 -17.29 -5.56 -4.00
N ASP A 196 -17.15 -6.88 -3.84
CA ASP A 196 -16.60 -7.50 -2.62
C ASP A 196 -15.11 -7.16 -2.42
N ALA A 197 -14.31 -7.22 -3.48
CA ALA A 197 -12.90 -6.83 -3.45
C ALA A 197 -12.72 -5.34 -3.08
N ASN A 198 -13.59 -4.47 -3.59
CA ASN A 198 -13.62 -3.05 -3.23
C ASN A 198 -14.13 -2.81 -1.80
N ALA A 199 -15.11 -3.56 -1.32
CA ALA A 199 -15.54 -3.50 0.08
C ALA A 199 -14.38 -3.89 1.02
N ALA A 200 -13.60 -4.91 0.66
CA ALA A 200 -12.40 -5.32 1.39
C ALA A 200 -11.29 -4.26 1.37
N PHE A 201 -11.01 -3.63 0.21
CA PHE A 201 -10.11 -2.47 0.11
C PHE A 201 -10.56 -1.35 1.05
N GLN A 202 -11.83 -0.96 0.97
CA GLN A 202 -12.37 0.15 1.76
C GLN A 202 -12.39 -0.17 3.26
N TYR A 203 -12.59 -1.44 3.65
CA TYR A 203 -12.44 -1.86 5.04
C TYR A 203 -11.00 -1.66 5.53
N MET A 204 -10.01 -2.17 4.80
CA MET A 204 -8.60 -2.05 5.16
C MET A 204 -8.11 -0.60 5.17
N ALA A 205 -8.49 0.20 4.17
CA ALA A 205 -8.14 1.62 4.07
C ALA A 205 -8.69 2.50 5.22
N ASN A 206 -9.66 2.00 6.00
CA ASN A 206 -10.21 2.69 7.17
C ASN A 206 -9.65 2.16 8.52
N LEU A 207 -8.67 1.24 8.52
CA LEU A 207 -7.98 0.81 9.73
C LEU A 207 -6.81 1.75 10.04
N GLU A 208 -6.73 2.30 11.26
CA GLU A 208 -5.58 3.13 11.71
C GLU A 208 -4.22 2.41 11.62
N ALA A 209 -4.24 1.07 11.57
CA ALA A 209 -3.05 0.22 11.41
C ALA A 209 -2.61 0.02 9.94
N VAL A 210 -3.36 0.52 8.95
CA VAL A 210 -3.11 0.30 7.52
C VAL A 210 -2.87 1.63 6.80
N ASP A 211 -1.94 1.61 5.86
CA ASP A 211 -1.66 2.72 4.98
C ASP A 211 -2.58 2.64 3.75
N ALA A 212 -3.61 3.48 3.73
CA ALA A 212 -4.58 3.55 2.64
C ALA A 212 -3.95 3.85 1.26
N THR A 213 -2.72 4.38 1.22
CA THR A 213 -1.99 4.65 -0.03
C THR A 213 -1.18 3.45 -0.54
N ARG A 214 -1.03 2.39 0.27
CA ARG A 214 -0.15 1.23 -0.03
C ARG A 214 -0.89 -0.11 0.10
N ILE A 215 -2.04 -0.19 -0.57
CA ILE A 215 -2.85 -1.41 -0.64
C ILE A 215 -2.71 -2.07 -2.03
N GLY A 216 -2.41 -3.38 -2.06
CA GLY A 216 -2.43 -4.22 -3.25
C GLY A 216 -3.58 -5.24 -3.26
N VAL A 217 -3.71 -5.97 -4.35
CA VAL A 217 -4.66 -7.08 -4.50
C VAL A 217 -3.98 -8.32 -5.08
N MET A 218 -4.36 -9.50 -4.59
CA MET A 218 -3.96 -10.78 -5.18
C MET A 218 -5.16 -11.69 -5.42
N GLY A 219 -5.05 -12.58 -6.40
CA GLY A 219 -6.08 -13.59 -6.61
C GLY A 219 -5.62 -14.84 -7.36
N TRP A 220 -6.23 -15.99 -7.03
CA TRP A 220 -5.92 -17.29 -7.60
C TRP A 220 -6.98 -17.72 -8.60
N SER A 221 -6.59 -18.18 -9.80
CA SER A 221 -7.51 -18.68 -10.83
C SER A 221 -8.55 -17.60 -11.20
N GLN A 222 -9.84 -17.88 -11.01
CA GLN A 222 -10.94 -16.89 -11.11
C GLN A 222 -10.77 -15.67 -10.18
N GLY A 223 -10.19 -15.86 -8.99
CA GLY A 223 -9.84 -14.75 -8.10
C GLY A 223 -8.82 -13.81 -8.76
N GLY A 224 -7.92 -14.33 -9.60
CA GLY A 224 -6.99 -13.55 -10.42
C GLY A 224 -7.70 -12.72 -11.49
N THR A 225 -8.78 -13.23 -12.07
CA THR A 225 -9.70 -12.46 -12.94
C THR A 225 -10.27 -11.26 -12.19
N ILE A 226 -10.79 -11.48 -10.98
CA ILE A 226 -11.39 -10.40 -10.17
C ILE A 226 -10.33 -9.42 -9.67
N ALA A 227 -9.11 -9.87 -9.34
CA ALA A 227 -8.00 -9.00 -8.96
C ALA A 227 -7.63 -8.02 -10.09
N MET A 228 -7.59 -8.49 -11.33
CA MET A 228 -7.36 -7.64 -12.52
C MET A 228 -8.50 -6.63 -12.74
N LEU A 229 -9.76 -7.08 -12.69
CA LEU A 229 -10.92 -6.19 -12.86
C LEU A 229 -11.03 -5.14 -11.74
N ALA A 230 -10.80 -5.53 -10.48
CA ALA A 230 -10.84 -4.63 -9.33
C ALA A 230 -9.69 -3.60 -9.36
N ALA A 231 -8.50 -3.96 -9.85
CA ALA A 231 -7.38 -3.04 -10.02
C ALA A 231 -7.57 -2.02 -11.16
N ALA A 232 -8.50 -2.26 -12.10
CA ALA A 232 -8.90 -1.32 -13.14
C ALA A 232 -10.04 -0.39 -12.68
N ASP A 233 -11.06 -0.95 -12.02
CA ASP A 233 -12.18 -0.21 -11.45
C ASP A 233 -11.73 0.72 -10.30
N ASN A 234 -10.94 0.20 -9.36
CA ASN A 234 -10.37 0.94 -8.25
C ASN A 234 -8.85 1.11 -8.43
N ARG A 235 -8.47 2.17 -9.15
CA ARG A 235 -7.07 2.55 -9.41
C ARG A 235 -6.26 2.98 -8.16
N SER A 236 -6.85 2.85 -6.96
CA SER A 236 -6.17 3.01 -5.68
C SER A 236 -5.38 1.75 -5.27
N PHE A 237 -5.63 0.59 -5.89
CA PHE A 237 -4.75 -0.57 -5.75
C PHE A 237 -3.38 -0.27 -6.41
N GLN A 238 -2.29 -0.38 -5.64
CA GLN A 238 -0.93 -0.01 -6.10
C GLN A 238 -0.10 -1.19 -6.63
N SER A 239 -0.53 -2.44 -6.40
CA SER A 239 0.21 -3.64 -6.79
C SER A 239 -0.74 -4.82 -7.01
N VAL A 240 -0.49 -5.64 -8.03
CA VAL A 240 -1.30 -6.84 -8.34
C VAL A 240 -0.43 -8.10 -8.31
N VAL A 241 -0.99 -9.19 -7.80
CA VAL A 241 -0.46 -10.56 -8.00
C VAL A 241 -1.57 -11.45 -8.55
N THR A 242 -1.26 -12.28 -9.54
CA THR A 242 -2.15 -13.38 -9.94
C THR A 242 -1.46 -14.73 -9.79
N TRP A 243 -2.16 -15.67 -9.17
CA TRP A 243 -1.73 -17.06 -9.01
C TRP A 243 -2.55 -17.92 -9.96
N ALA A 244 -1.92 -18.50 -10.97
CA ALA A 244 -2.61 -19.16 -12.09
C ALA A 244 -3.79 -18.33 -12.64
N GLY A 245 -3.61 -17.00 -12.75
CA GLY A 245 -4.72 -16.07 -13.01
C GLY A 245 -5.36 -16.28 -14.37
N ALA A 246 -6.69 -16.37 -14.41
CA ALA A 246 -7.44 -16.62 -15.64
C ALA A 246 -7.89 -15.29 -16.31
N PRO A 247 -7.28 -14.86 -17.43
CA PRO A 247 -7.78 -13.72 -18.21
C PRO A 247 -8.97 -14.11 -19.10
N ASP A 248 -9.11 -15.39 -19.45
CA ASP A 248 -10.24 -15.95 -20.19
C ASP A 248 -10.93 -16.98 -19.29
N MET A 249 -12.17 -16.70 -18.90
CA MET A 249 -12.99 -17.56 -18.04
C MET A 249 -13.90 -18.51 -18.84
N THR A 250 -13.85 -18.53 -20.17
CA THR A 250 -14.55 -19.53 -20.99
C THR A 250 -13.99 -20.95 -20.78
N ILE A 251 -12.76 -21.08 -20.28
CA ILE A 251 -12.21 -22.34 -19.72
C ILE A 251 -13.14 -22.96 -18.67
N GLY A 252 -13.92 -22.12 -17.98
CA GLY A 252 -14.90 -22.49 -16.96
C GLY A 252 -16.35 -22.49 -17.45
N GLY A 253 -16.66 -22.52 -18.75
CA GLY A 253 -18.05 -22.51 -19.22
C GLY A 253 -18.25 -23.04 -20.64
N SER A 254 -19.22 -23.94 -20.83
CA SER A 254 -19.62 -24.44 -22.15
C SER A 254 -20.91 -23.79 -22.69
N GLU A 255 -21.12 -23.91 -24.00
CA GLU A 255 -22.34 -23.44 -24.68
C GLU A 255 -23.60 -24.17 -24.15
N GLU A 256 -23.51 -25.46 -23.79
CA GLU A 256 -24.63 -26.24 -23.23
C GLU A 256 -25.00 -25.78 -21.80
N GLU A 257 -24.01 -25.44 -20.97
CA GLU A 257 -24.25 -24.84 -19.65
C GLU A 257 -24.87 -23.43 -19.77
N TYR A 258 -24.44 -22.64 -20.76
CA TYR A 258 -24.99 -21.30 -21.01
C TYR A 258 -26.43 -21.33 -21.52
N GLU A 259 -26.78 -22.23 -22.45
CA GLU A 259 -28.18 -22.41 -22.85
C GLU A 259 -29.05 -22.91 -21.68
N THR A 260 -28.53 -23.80 -20.83
CA THR A 260 -29.22 -24.20 -19.58
C THR A 260 -29.47 -22.99 -18.67
N ALA A 261 -28.47 -22.13 -18.48
CA ALA A 261 -28.62 -20.91 -17.69
C ALA A 261 -29.61 -19.90 -18.30
N LYS A 262 -29.82 -19.90 -19.63
CA LYS A 262 -30.87 -19.09 -20.29
C LYS A 262 -32.27 -19.63 -20.06
N GLU A 263 -32.44 -20.95 -20.00
CA GLU A 263 -33.75 -21.57 -19.77
C GLU A 263 -34.17 -21.52 -18.28
N ASP A 264 -33.28 -21.87 -17.35
CA ASP A 264 -33.56 -21.99 -15.91
C ASP A 264 -33.10 -20.77 -15.07
N GLY A 265 -32.36 -19.83 -15.67
CA GLY A 265 -31.76 -18.65 -15.01
C GLY A 265 -30.41 -18.90 -14.32
N PHE A 266 -30.02 -20.18 -14.18
CA PHE A 266 -28.74 -20.62 -13.65
C PHE A 266 -28.37 -22.01 -14.19
N PHE A 267 -27.08 -22.34 -14.18
CA PHE A 267 -26.59 -23.71 -14.34
C PHE A 267 -26.18 -24.29 -12.97
N LEU A 268 -26.46 -25.57 -12.72
CA LEU A 268 -26.04 -26.25 -11.49
C LEU A 268 -24.69 -26.93 -11.70
N ARG A 269 -23.62 -26.32 -11.19
CA ARG A 269 -22.26 -26.85 -11.30
C ARG A 269 -21.92 -27.79 -10.14
N GLU A 270 -21.71 -29.06 -10.49
CA GLU A 270 -21.14 -30.10 -9.63
C GLU A 270 -19.65 -29.84 -9.37
N PHE A 271 -19.17 -30.17 -8.16
CA PHE A 271 -17.76 -30.12 -7.77
C PHE A 271 -17.37 -31.38 -7.02
N GLY A 272 -16.11 -31.82 -7.13
CA GLY A 272 -15.63 -33.04 -6.47
C GLY A 272 -15.45 -32.91 -4.94
N TRP A 273 -15.36 -31.67 -4.44
CA TRP A 273 -14.94 -31.34 -3.06
C TRP A 273 -15.99 -30.55 -2.25
N ARG A 274 -17.09 -30.10 -2.87
CA ARG A 274 -18.14 -29.31 -2.21
C ARG A 274 -19.52 -29.56 -2.78
N SER A 275 -20.55 -29.10 -2.06
CA SER A 275 -21.92 -29.03 -2.58
C SER A 275 -22.00 -28.24 -3.89
N PRO A 276 -22.83 -28.65 -4.87
CA PRO A 276 -23.00 -27.95 -6.15
C PRO A 276 -23.41 -26.49 -6.00
N LEU A 277 -22.98 -25.65 -6.95
CA LEU A 277 -23.27 -24.21 -6.96
C LEU A 277 -24.18 -23.81 -8.12
N ARG A 278 -24.99 -22.78 -7.91
CA ARG A 278 -25.87 -22.20 -8.93
C ARG A 278 -25.14 -21.07 -9.67
N VAL A 279 -24.49 -21.39 -10.78
CA VAL A 279 -23.81 -20.40 -11.63
C VAL A 279 -24.85 -19.60 -12.39
N SER A 280 -24.92 -18.29 -12.13
CA SER A 280 -25.98 -17.41 -12.66
C SER A 280 -25.87 -17.20 -14.17
N LEU A 281 -27.00 -16.88 -14.84
CA LEU A 281 -26.97 -16.40 -16.22
C LEU A 281 -26.05 -15.17 -16.38
N GLN A 282 -26.08 -14.25 -15.41
CA GLN A 282 -25.23 -13.06 -15.40
C GLN A 282 -23.73 -13.41 -15.40
N TRP A 283 -23.31 -14.44 -14.67
CA TRP A 283 -21.91 -14.89 -14.69
C TRP A 283 -21.48 -15.33 -16.10
N PHE A 284 -22.31 -16.07 -16.84
CA PHE A 284 -22.01 -16.41 -18.24
C PHE A 284 -22.00 -15.17 -19.14
N GLU A 285 -22.94 -14.23 -18.94
CA GLU A 285 -22.96 -12.98 -19.71
C GLU A 285 -21.72 -12.12 -19.45
N ASP A 286 -21.24 -12.03 -18.20
CA ASP A 286 -19.99 -11.36 -17.84
C ASP A 286 -18.80 -12.04 -18.54
N VAL A 287 -18.70 -13.38 -18.48
CA VAL A 287 -17.63 -14.17 -19.10
C VAL A 287 -17.58 -14.01 -20.63
N TYR A 288 -18.72 -13.96 -21.32
CA TYR A 288 -18.76 -13.83 -22.78
C TYR A 288 -18.66 -12.39 -23.30
N ASN A 289 -18.82 -11.37 -22.46
CA ASN A 289 -18.82 -9.95 -22.89
C ASN A 289 -17.69 -9.11 -22.27
N THR A 290 -16.86 -9.65 -21.37
CA THR A 290 -15.74 -8.93 -20.74
C THR A 290 -14.39 -9.39 -21.31
N ASP A 291 -13.69 -8.53 -22.05
CA ASP A 291 -12.26 -8.72 -22.28
C ASP A 291 -11.50 -8.23 -21.04
N VAL A 292 -11.09 -9.19 -20.20
CA VAL A 292 -10.43 -8.91 -18.92
C VAL A 292 -9.06 -8.26 -19.12
N LEU A 293 -8.38 -8.51 -20.24
CA LEU A 293 -7.08 -7.93 -20.55
C LEU A 293 -7.21 -6.50 -21.07
N GLU A 294 -8.21 -6.21 -21.91
CA GLU A 294 -8.53 -4.83 -22.32
C GLU A 294 -8.92 -3.97 -21.11
N VAL A 295 -9.77 -4.49 -20.22
CA VAL A 295 -10.15 -3.80 -18.97
C VAL A 295 -8.95 -3.64 -18.03
N PHE A 296 -8.10 -4.66 -17.86
CA PHE A 296 -6.95 -4.58 -16.97
C PHE A 296 -5.88 -3.58 -17.44
N GLY A 297 -5.76 -3.33 -18.75
CA GLY A 297 -4.88 -2.29 -19.30
C GLY A 297 -5.23 -0.86 -18.89
N ASP A 298 -6.38 -0.65 -18.25
CA ASP A 298 -6.76 0.62 -17.62
C ASP A 298 -6.25 0.74 -16.15
N SER A 299 -5.62 -0.28 -15.59
CA SER A 299 -5.01 -0.22 -14.25
C SER A 299 -3.69 0.55 -14.25
N ASN A 300 -3.42 1.27 -13.15
CA ASN A 300 -2.11 1.88 -12.91
C ASN A 300 -1.07 0.87 -12.38
N ALA A 301 -1.54 -0.27 -11.83
CA ALA A 301 -0.74 -1.14 -10.99
C ALA A 301 0.17 -2.10 -11.77
N PRO A 302 1.45 -2.26 -11.37
CA PRO A 302 2.29 -3.33 -11.88
C PRO A 302 1.88 -4.70 -11.33
N VAL A 303 2.00 -5.75 -12.16
CA VAL A 303 1.51 -7.11 -11.88
C VAL A 303 2.62 -8.15 -11.85
N LEU A 304 2.58 -9.05 -10.87
CA LEU A 304 3.29 -10.32 -10.90
C LEU A 304 2.30 -11.42 -11.28
N ALA A 305 2.42 -11.97 -12.49
CA ALA A 305 1.63 -13.12 -12.92
C ALA A 305 2.44 -14.41 -12.71
N VAL A 306 1.96 -15.30 -11.83
CA VAL A 306 2.62 -16.57 -11.51
C VAL A 306 1.80 -17.75 -12.04
N ASN A 307 2.41 -18.67 -12.76
CA ASN A 307 1.78 -19.93 -13.18
C ASN A 307 2.73 -21.12 -12.93
N GLY A 308 2.17 -22.30 -12.63
CA GLY A 308 2.93 -23.53 -12.59
C GLY A 308 3.18 -24.07 -14.00
N SER A 309 4.38 -24.59 -14.28
CA SER A 309 4.75 -25.02 -15.65
C SER A 309 3.95 -26.23 -16.16
N GLU A 310 3.32 -26.98 -15.27
CA GLU A 310 2.48 -28.14 -15.57
C GLU A 310 0.98 -27.86 -15.37
N ASP A 311 0.59 -26.58 -15.20
CA ASP A 311 -0.81 -26.14 -15.16
C ASP A 311 -1.53 -26.40 -16.50
N ASP A 312 -2.50 -27.30 -16.48
CA ASP A 312 -3.34 -27.67 -17.63
C ASP A 312 -4.75 -27.06 -17.60
N VAL A 313 -5.07 -26.26 -16.57
CA VAL A 313 -6.34 -25.55 -16.39
C VAL A 313 -6.21 -24.09 -16.85
N VAL A 314 -5.23 -23.36 -16.31
CA VAL A 314 -4.86 -22.00 -16.70
C VAL A 314 -3.43 -22.02 -17.21
N VAL A 315 -3.27 -22.42 -18.47
CA VAL A 315 -1.95 -22.71 -19.06
C VAL A 315 -0.93 -21.54 -18.90
N PRO A 316 0.38 -21.82 -18.73
CA PRO A 316 1.42 -20.82 -18.48
C PRO A 316 1.50 -19.61 -19.41
N ALA A 317 0.98 -19.73 -20.64
CA ALA A 317 0.93 -18.63 -21.60
C ALA A 317 0.12 -17.41 -21.10
N ASN A 318 -0.84 -17.62 -20.19
CA ASN A 318 -1.64 -16.55 -19.60
C ASN A 318 -0.80 -15.54 -18.80
N ALA A 319 0.28 -15.98 -18.14
CA ALA A 319 1.16 -15.08 -17.40
C ALA A 319 1.76 -13.98 -18.28
N ALA A 320 2.16 -14.34 -19.51
CA ALA A 320 2.71 -13.40 -20.48
C ALA A 320 1.66 -12.38 -20.94
N LEU A 321 0.42 -12.82 -21.18
CA LEU A 321 -0.69 -11.97 -21.63
C LEU A 321 -1.10 -10.95 -20.56
N ILE A 322 -1.15 -11.36 -19.29
CA ILE A 322 -1.45 -10.47 -18.15
C ILE A 322 -0.38 -9.38 -18.01
N VAL A 323 0.89 -9.73 -18.20
CA VAL A 323 2.02 -8.78 -18.14
C VAL A 323 2.05 -7.84 -19.35
N GLU A 324 1.71 -8.33 -20.56
CA GLU A 324 1.60 -7.50 -21.76
C GLU A 324 0.45 -6.49 -21.64
N ALA A 325 -0.72 -6.92 -21.15
CA ALA A 325 -1.90 -6.08 -20.97
C ALA A 325 -1.68 -4.95 -19.95
N SER A 326 -0.97 -5.22 -18.85
CA SER A 326 -0.64 -4.24 -17.81
C SER A 326 0.09 -3.00 -18.33
N ALA A 327 0.87 -3.12 -19.41
CA ALA A 327 1.76 -2.09 -19.98
C ALA A 327 2.79 -1.42 -19.03
N ASN A 328 2.72 -1.66 -17.73
CA ASN A 328 3.59 -1.09 -16.71
C ASN A 328 5.00 -1.73 -16.79
N PRO A 329 6.09 -0.95 -16.91
CA PRO A 329 7.44 -1.48 -17.13
C PRO A 329 8.02 -2.27 -15.95
N ALA A 330 7.37 -2.24 -14.78
CA ALA A 330 7.75 -3.05 -13.63
C ALA A 330 6.99 -4.40 -13.55
N SER A 331 6.00 -4.65 -14.41
CA SER A 331 5.25 -5.91 -14.46
C SER A 331 6.12 -7.08 -14.94
N ARG A 332 5.86 -8.29 -14.41
CA ARG A 332 6.69 -9.49 -14.63
C ARG A 332 5.88 -10.77 -14.54
N GLN A 333 6.36 -11.81 -15.21
CA GLN A 333 5.86 -13.17 -15.05
C GLN A 333 6.84 -14.03 -14.24
N LEU A 334 6.33 -15.02 -13.54
CA LEU A 334 7.10 -16.09 -12.92
C LEU A 334 6.48 -17.44 -13.29
N ILE A 335 7.28 -18.35 -13.85
CA ILE A 335 6.85 -19.72 -14.11
C ILE A 335 7.56 -20.63 -13.10
N LEU A 336 6.77 -21.38 -12.32
CA LEU A 336 7.28 -22.32 -11.31
C LEU A 336 7.39 -23.73 -11.94
N GLU A 337 8.62 -24.19 -12.14
CA GLU A 337 8.92 -25.45 -12.83
C GLU A 337 8.44 -26.67 -12.02
N GLY A 338 7.69 -27.57 -12.67
CA GLY A 338 7.12 -28.78 -12.07
C GLY A 338 5.89 -28.55 -11.18
N ALA A 339 5.28 -27.37 -11.24
CA ALA A 339 4.09 -27.02 -10.46
C ALA A 339 2.80 -27.13 -11.29
N ASP A 340 1.74 -27.69 -10.70
CA ASP A 340 0.38 -27.78 -11.26
C ASP A 340 -0.47 -26.51 -10.99
N HIS A 341 -1.75 -26.53 -11.38
CA HIS A 341 -2.71 -25.43 -11.13
C HIS A 341 -2.91 -25.11 -9.63
N THR A 342 -2.65 -26.09 -8.76
CA THR A 342 -2.71 -25.97 -7.30
C THR A 342 -1.34 -25.65 -6.68
N PHE A 343 -0.33 -25.39 -7.52
CA PHE A 343 1.07 -25.22 -7.14
C PHE A 343 1.59 -26.36 -6.24
N ASN A 344 1.13 -27.57 -6.50
CA ASN A 344 1.46 -28.82 -5.81
C ASN A 344 1.04 -28.91 -4.32
N ILE A 345 0.26 -27.97 -3.79
CA ILE A 345 -0.07 -27.92 -2.34
C ILE A 345 -0.70 -29.22 -1.80
N PHE A 346 -1.48 -29.93 -2.63
CA PHE A 346 -2.11 -31.20 -2.26
C PHE A 346 -1.19 -32.44 -2.36
N THR A 347 0.05 -32.29 -2.85
CA THR A 347 0.98 -33.41 -3.04
C THR A 347 1.77 -33.78 -1.78
N GLY A 348 1.88 -32.85 -0.83
CA GLY A 348 2.78 -32.94 0.32
C GLY A 348 4.23 -32.49 0.03
N ASP A 349 4.57 -32.13 -1.21
CA ASP A 349 5.80 -31.40 -1.54
C ASP A 349 5.49 -29.90 -1.68
N MET A 350 5.76 -29.15 -0.63
CA MET A 350 5.51 -27.70 -0.57
C MET A 350 6.52 -26.87 -1.37
N THR A 351 7.59 -27.46 -1.94
CA THR A 351 8.72 -26.72 -2.54
C THR A 351 8.29 -25.69 -3.58
N ALA A 352 7.23 -25.94 -4.36
CA ALA A 352 6.68 -24.98 -5.32
C ALA A 352 5.79 -23.91 -4.65
N PHE A 353 5.05 -24.27 -3.61
CA PHE A 353 4.17 -23.36 -2.87
C PHE A 353 4.96 -22.40 -1.98
N ASP A 354 6.05 -22.86 -1.36
CA ASP A 354 6.97 -22.01 -0.59
C ASP A 354 7.60 -20.94 -1.50
N GLN A 355 8.03 -21.31 -2.71
CA GLN A 355 8.51 -20.37 -3.73
C GLN A 355 7.42 -19.38 -4.22
N LEU A 356 6.15 -19.81 -4.25
CA LEU A 356 5.01 -18.96 -4.59
C LEU A 356 4.75 -17.90 -3.50
N ILE A 357 4.83 -18.30 -2.22
CA ILE A 357 4.77 -17.38 -1.07
C ILE A 357 5.95 -16.41 -1.11
N ASP A 358 7.19 -16.90 -1.15
CA ASP A 358 8.41 -16.08 -1.19
C ASP A 358 8.34 -15.03 -2.30
N ALA A 359 7.98 -15.45 -3.52
CA ALA A 359 7.84 -14.55 -4.66
C ALA A 359 6.75 -13.50 -4.43
N THR A 360 5.62 -13.88 -3.83
CA THR A 360 4.48 -12.99 -3.55
C THR A 360 4.79 -11.96 -2.45
N VAL A 361 5.43 -12.41 -1.37
CA VAL A 361 5.84 -11.55 -0.24
C VAL A 361 6.91 -10.55 -0.67
N ASN A 362 8.03 -11.01 -1.25
CA ASN A 362 9.07 -10.15 -1.82
C ASN A 362 8.50 -9.18 -2.88
N TRP A 363 7.50 -9.62 -3.63
CA TRP A 363 6.88 -8.78 -4.64
C TRP A 363 6.08 -7.63 -4.04
N PHE A 364 5.20 -7.90 -3.07
CA PHE A 364 4.44 -6.86 -2.38
C PHE A 364 5.32 -5.98 -1.49
N ASP A 365 6.36 -6.53 -0.86
CA ASP A 365 7.37 -5.73 -0.14
C ASP A 365 7.97 -4.65 -1.05
N VAL A 366 8.37 -5.00 -2.28
CA VAL A 366 8.97 -4.05 -3.22
C VAL A 366 7.99 -3.00 -3.75
N THR A 367 6.76 -3.36 -4.16
CA THR A 367 5.80 -2.39 -4.74
C THR A 367 4.77 -1.79 -3.78
N LEU A 368 4.79 -2.16 -2.50
CA LEU A 368 4.06 -1.45 -1.44
C LEU A 368 5.00 -0.74 -0.45
N GLN A 369 6.27 -0.50 -0.84
CA GLN A 369 7.09 0.54 -0.18
C GLN A 369 6.47 1.93 -0.38
N PRO A 370 6.68 2.87 0.56
CA PRO A 370 6.44 4.29 0.31
C PRO A 370 7.21 4.78 -0.92
N ALA A 371 6.58 5.58 -1.76
CA ALA A 371 7.25 6.22 -2.90
C ALA A 371 8.35 7.21 -2.46
N PHE A 372 8.29 7.68 -1.21
CA PHE A 372 9.19 8.65 -0.62
C PHE A 372 9.29 8.52 0.91
N THR A 373 10.34 9.10 1.49
CA THR A 373 10.52 9.27 2.94
C THR A 373 10.47 10.74 3.30
N ILE A 374 9.84 11.08 4.43
CA ILE A 374 9.79 12.44 4.99
C ILE A 374 10.71 12.48 6.23
N GLU A 375 11.57 13.50 6.32
CA GLU A 375 12.49 13.71 7.44
C GLU A 375 12.41 15.17 7.96
N GLU A 376 12.25 15.34 9.27
CA GLU A 376 12.32 16.66 9.93
C GLU A 376 13.76 16.92 10.38
N VAL A 377 14.37 17.98 9.85
CA VAL A 377 15.79 18.31 10.01
C VAL A 377 16.00 19.72 10.58
N THR A 378 17.26 20.05 10.90
CA THR A 378 17.65 21.40 11.31
C THR A 378 18.86 21.86 10.51
N VAL A 379 18.62 22.81 9.60
CA VAL A 379 19.65 23.42 8.77
C VAL A 379 20.38 24.49 9.61
N MET A 380 21.70 24.37 9.72
CA MET A 380 22.51 25.31 10.52
C MET A 380 23.07 26.45 9.66
N ASN A 381 22.35 27.59 9.62
CA ASN A 381 22.85 28.79 8.95
C ASN A 381 23.67 29.67 9.92
N GLY A 382 24.95 29.32 10.05
CA GLY A 382 25.92 30.04 10.89
C GLY A 382 25.63 29.93 12.39
N ARG A 383 24.70 30.76 12.89
CA ARG A 383 24.18 30.70 14.26
C ARG A 383 22.68 30.45 14.36
N ARG A 384 21.93 30.56 13.24
CA ARG A 384 20.51 30.22 13.20
C ARG A 384 20.35 28.72 13.06
N ALA A 385 19.46 28.15 13.84
CA ALA A 385 18.94 26.80 13.63
C ALA A 385 17.62 26.94 12.88
N VAL A 386 17.60 26.53 11.61
CA VAL A 386 16.45 26.69 10.71
C VAL A 386 15.73 25.33 10.62
N PRO A 387 14.51 25.19 11.16
CA PRO A 387 13.73 23.96 11.00
C PRO A 387 13.38 23.75 9.53
N ALA A 388 13.48 22.52 9.05
CA ALA A 388 13.10 22.17 7.69
C ALA A 388 12.56 20.75 7.60
N THR A 389 11.72 20.50 6.60
CA THR A 389 11.29 19.17 6.19
C THR A 389 11.97 18.82 4.87
N VAL A 390 12.57 17.63 4.80
CA VAL A 390 13.07 17.03 3.56
C VAL A 390 12.10 15.94 3.12
N VAL A 391 11.80 15.86 1.81
CA VAL A 391 11.10 14.71 1.22
C VAL A 391 11.98 14.11 0.14
N MET A 392 12.35 12.84 0.28
CA MET A 392 13.23 12.10 -0.63
C MET A 392 12.45 10.98 -1.33
N PRO A 393 12.50 10.87 -2.67
CA PRO A 393 11.98 9.69 -3.36
C PRO A 393 12.77 8.43 -2.95
N VAL A 394 12.11 7.28 -2.88
CA VAL A 394 12.78 6.00 -2.63
C VAL A 394 13.49 5.53 -3.91
N GLY A 395 14.78 5.23 -3.80
CA GLY A 395 15.61 4.77 -4.92
C GLY A 395 17.09 5.09 -4.76
N ASN A 396 17.87 4.82 -5.80
CA ASN A 396 19.34 4.95 -5.75
C ASN A 396 19.87 6.37 -6.06
N GLY A 397 19.02 7.29 -6.53
CA GLY A 397 19.42 8.63 -6.96
C GLY A 397 20.45 8.65 -8.12
N PRO A 398 21.13 9.78 -8.35
CA PRO A 398 20.91 11.08 -7.72
C PRO A 398 19.61 11.75 -8.23
N PHE A 399 18.85 12.34 -7.33
CA PHE A 399 17.53 12.90 -7.61
C PHE A 399 17.61 14.38 -8.05
N PRO A 400 16.75 14.84 -8.98
CA PRO A 400 16.47 16.27 -9.10
C PRO A 400 15.83 16.78 -7.80
N ALA A 401 15.96 18.07 -7.50
CA ALA A 401 15.45 18.62 -6.23
C ALA A 401 14.82 20.01 -6.35
N VAL A 402 13.84 20.32 -5.50
CA VAL A 402 13.19 21.64 -5.40
C VAL A 402 13.30 22.22 -3.99
N VAL A 403 13.78 23.47 -3.89
CA VAL A 403 13.78 24.26 -2.65
C VAL A 403 12.49 25.07 -2.57
N MET A 404 11.67 24.87 -1.54
CA MET A 404 10.33 25.48 -1.43
C MET A 404 10.29 26.59 -0.38
N ASN A 405 9.94 27.80 -0.81
CA ASN A 405 9.94 29.01 0.01
C ASN A 405 8.50 29.46 0.34
N HIS A 406 8.20 29.63 1.63
CA HIS A 406 6.84 29.86 2.14
C HIS A 406 6.43 31.35 2.16
N GLY A 407 5.15 31.64 2.46
CA GLY A 407 4.55 32.97 2.47
C GLY A 407 4.84 33.79 3.73
N HIS A 408 4.58 35.10 3.67
CA HIS A 408 4.86 36.04 4.78
C HIS A 408 4.00 35.72 6.01
N GLY A 409 4.61 35.23 7.09
CA GLY A 409 3.89 34.76 8.28
C GLY A 409 3.28 33.36 8.18
N GLY A 410 3.62 32.60 7.13
CA GLY A 410 3.26 31.19 6.96
C GLY A 410 4.18 30.23 7.74
N SER A 411 4.44 29.06 7.16
CA SER A 411 5.43 28.09 7.66
C SER A 411 5.83 27.10 6.56
N ARG A 412 6.86 26.28 6.81
CA ARG A 412 7.31 25.18 5.93
C ARG A 412 6.22 24.18 5.53
N GLN A 413 5.07 24.18 6.21
CA GLN A 413 3.94 23.30 5.90
C GLN A 413 2.81 23.98 5.11
N GLU A 414 2.70 25.33 5.12
CA GLU A 414 1.56 26.08 4.56
C GLU A 414 0.20 25.39 4.79
N ASN A 415 -0.12 25.12 6.06
CA ASN A 415 -1.32 24.40 6.52
C ASN A 415 -1.56 23.01 5.86
N GLY A 416 -0.51 22.38 5.34
CA GLY A 416 -0.52 21.07 4.68
C GLY A 416 -0.25 21.15 3.17
N GLY A 417 -0.52 22.28 2.52
CA GLY A 417 -0.37 22.43 1.07
C GLY A 417 1.07 22.27 0.57
N PHE A 418 2.06 22.71 1.36
CA PHE A 418 3.48 22.45 1.05
C PHE A 418 3.90 20.99 1.32
N GLY A 419 3.10 20.23 2.07
CA GLY A 419 3.22 18.76 2.17
C GLY A 419 2.79 18.11 0.86
N GLY A 420 1.53 18.30 0.45
CA GLY A 420 0.98 17.70 -0.77
C GLY A 420 1.77 18.04 -2.04
N VAL A 421 2.23 19.29 -2.21
CA VAL A 421 3.15 19.65 -3.32
C VAL A 421 4.46 18.85 -3.26
N ALA A 422 5.06 18.68 -2.08
CA ALA A 422 6.32 17.97 -1.92
C ALA A 422 6.18 16.45 -2.15
N GLU A 423 5.05 15.88 -1.75
CA GLU A 423 4.71 14.46 -1.95
C GLU A 423 4.37 14.17 -3.43
N ALA A 424 3.64 15.08 -4.09
CA ALA A 424 3.36 15.01 -5.53
C ALA A 424 4.64 15.16 -6.40
N LEU A 425 5.64 15.89 -5.91
CA LEU A 425 7.00 15.95 -6.50
C LEU A 425 7.78 14.67 -6.26
N ALA A 426 7.77 14.15 -5.03
CA ALA A 426 8.55 12.97 -4.67
C ALA A 426 8.02 11.68 -5.32
N GLY A 427 6.70 11.53 -5.47
CA GLY A 427 6.08 10.48 -6.29
C GLY A 427 6.41 10.55 -7.79
N ARG A 428 6.91 11.71 -8.27
CA ARG A 428 7.47 11.90 -9.63
C ARG A 428 9.01 11.79 -9.66
N GLY A 429 9.64 11.36 -8.56
CA GLY A 429 11.08 11.17 -8.45
C GLY A 429 11.89 12.44 -8.15
N ILE A 430 11.26 13.50 -7.62
CA ILE A 430 11.90 14.80 -7.34
C ILE A 430 11.95 15.02 -5.82
N ALA A 431 13.15 15.22 -5.27
CA ALA A 431 13.32 15.53 -3.85
C ALA A 431 12.92 16.98 -3.53
N THR A 432 12.60 17.26 -2.26
CA THR A 432 12.34 18.64 -1.81
C THR A 432 12.99 18.96 -0.47
N ILE A 433 13.25 20.25 -0.24
CA ILE A 433 13.46 20.81 1.09
C ILE A 433 12.63 22.09 1.26
N ARG A 434 11.95 22.20 2.40
CA ARG A 434 11.10 23.33 2.78
C ARG A 434 11.39 23.74 4.21
N MET A 435 11.60 25.02 4.45
CA MET A 435 12.19 25.57 5.70
C MET A 435 11.29 26.60 6.38
N ASP A 436 11.45 26.82 7.68
CA ASP A 436 10.78 27.91 8.41
C ASP A 436 11.69 29.13 8.52
N PHE A 437 11.25 30.28 7.99
CA PHE A 437 11.94 31.55 8.16
C PHE A 437 11.83 32.07 9.60
N PRO A 438 12.69 33.03 10.03
CA PRO A 438 12.66 33.56 11.40
C PRO A 438 11.28 34.06 11.84
N GLY A 439 10.84 33.67 13.03
CA GLY A 439 9.52 33.99 13.58
C GLY A 439 8.34 33.25 12.94
N CYS A 440 8.58 32.27 12.07
CA CYS A 440 7.56 31.44 11.42
C CYS A 440 7.68 29.96 11.84
N GLY A 441 6.57 29.22 11.80
CA GLY A 441 6.51 27.79 12.15
C GLY A 441 7.19 27.44 13.48
N ASP A 442 8.16 26.52 13.44
CA ASP A 442 8.94 26.07 14.60
C ASP A 442 10.21 26.92 14.85
N SER A 443 10.43 27.99 14.07
CA SER A 443 11.66 28.78 14.12
C SER A 443 11.80 29.56 15.44
N THR A 444 12.93 29.38 16.13
CA THR A 444 13.18 29.99 17.45
C THR A 444 13.77 31.41 17.38
N GLU A 445 14.15 31.88 16.19
CA GLU A 445 14.60 33.26 15.98
C GLU A 445 13.40 34.21 15.89
N PRO A 446 13.49 35.48 16.34
CA PRO A 446 12.35 36.39 16.39
C PRO A 446 11.93 36.90 14.99
N PHE A 447 10.67 37.32 14.83
CA PHE A 447 10.16 37.88 13.58
C PHE A 447 10.90 39.17 13.15
N THR A 448 11.60 39.84 14.05
CA THR A 448 12.50 40.96 13.70
C THR A 448 13.66 40.56 12.81
N GLU A 449 14.02 39.27 12.77
CA GLU A 449 15.00 38.70 11.83
C GLU A 449 14.36 38.23 10.50
N ASN A 450 13.04 38.38 10.32
CA ASN A 450 12.32 38.05 9.08
C ASN A 450 12.46 39.19 8.05
N TYR A 451 13.66 39.36 7.50
CA TYR A 451 13.94 40.28 6.39
C TYR A 451 14.57 39.53 5.20
N LEU A 452 14.54 40.12 4.01
CA LEU A 452 14.82 39.44 2.73
C LEU A 452 16.18 38.76 2.73
N SER A 453 17.24 39.45 3.17
CA SER A 453 18.61 38.88 3.14
C SER A 453 18.77 37.67 4.08
N ASN A 454 18.06 37.65 5.21
CA ASN A 454 18.01 36.47 6.08
C ASN A 454 17.23 35.31 5.43
N MET A 455 16.04 35.58 4.87
CA MET A 455 15.22 34.53 4.24
C MET A 455 15.89 33.93 2.99
N ILE A 456 16.51 34.76 2.14
CA ILE A 456 17.35 34.32 1.01
C ILE A 456 18.52 33.47 1.52
N SER A 457 19.19 33.90 2.59
CA SER A 457 20.31 33.16 3.18
C SER A 457 19.87 31.80 3.76
N ASP A 458 18.72 31.72 4.41
CA ASP A 458 18.18 30.46 4.97
C ASP A 458 17.69 29.51 3.87
N SER A 459 17.17 30.04 2.75
CA SER A 459 16.86 29.28 1.54
C SER A 459 18.11 28.68 0.89
N ASN A 460 19.15 29.49 0.67
CA ASN A 460 20.42 29.04 0.11
C ASN A 460 21.19 28.08 1.04
N ALA A 461 21.07 28.25 2.36
CA ALA A 461 21.58 27.27 3.33
C ALA A 461 20.83 25.94 3.28
N SER A 462 19.51 25.96 3.02
CA SER A 462 18.69 24.75 2.85
C SER A 462 19.10 23.97 1.58
N LEU A 463 19.38 24.66 0.47
CA LEU A 463 19.96 24.01 -0.72
C LEU A 463 21.31 23.35 -0.39
N ALA A 464 22.20 24.09 0.27
CA ALA A 464 23.53 23.59 0.62
C ALA A 464 23.48 22.34 1.52
N TYR A 465 22.59 22.34 2.53
CA TYR A 465 22.34 21.19 3.39
C TYR A 465 21.83 19.98 2.60
N LEU A 466 20.87 20.18 1.69
CA LEU A 466 20.31 19.10 0.88
C LEU A 466 21.39 18.49 -0.05
N LEU A 467 22.23 19.32 -0.67
CA LEU A 467 23.35 18.88 -1.52
C LEU A 467 24.50 18.19 -0.75
N GLU A 468 24.68 18.49 0.54
CA GLU A 468 25.72 17.87 1.38
C GLU A 468 25.28 16.51 1.96
N ASN A 469 23.99 16.35 2.29
CA ASN A 469 23.51 15.22 3.10
C ASN A 469 22.70 14.17 2.31
N TYR A 470 22.19 14.50 1.11
CA TYR A 470 21.30 13.61 0.35
C TYR A 470 21.81 13.37 -1.08
N PRO A 471 21.44 12.25 -1.73
CA PRO A 471 21.86 11.94 -3.11
C PRO A 471 21.11 12.80 -4.13
N ILE A 472 21.48 14.08 -4.24
CA ILE A 472 20.90 15.05 -5.16
C ILE A 472 21.80 15.29 -6.37
N ASP A 473 21.19 15.57 -7.52
CA ASP A 473 21.85 15.98 -8.75
C ASP A 473 21.98 17.51 -8.82
N PRO A 474 23.18 18.08 -8.65
CA PRO A 474 23.37 19.54 -8.64
C PRO A 474 23.14 20.20 -10.02
N GLN A 475 22.88 19.43 -11.09
CA GLN A 475 22.54 19.97 -12.41
C GLN A 475 21.03 20.07 -12.65
N ARG A 476 20.19 19.45 -11.79
CA ARG A 476 18.73 19.38 -11.96
C ARG A 476 18.01 19.91 -10.72
N LEU A 477 18.28 21.18 -10.42
CA LEU A 477 17.75 21.91 -9.28
C LEU A 477 16.64 22.87 -9.70
N GLY A 478 15.58 22.97 -8.91
CA GLY A 478 14.50 23.95 -9.04
C GLY A 478 14.26 24.73 -7.75
N ILE A 479 13.56 25.86 -7.86
CA ILE A 479 13.14 26.67 -6.73
C ILE A 479 11.64 26.98 -6.84
N MET A 480 10.91 26.77 -5.76
CA MET A 480 9.51 27.14 -5.62
C MET A 480 9.36 28.31 -4.66
N GLY A 481 8.43 29.22 -4.94
CA GLY A 481 8.10 30.31 -4.04
C GLY A 481 6.61 30.65 -4.03
N TYR A 482 6.00 30.67 -2.84
CA TYR A 482 4.63 31.12 -2.63
C TYR A 482 4.60 32.53 -2.02
N SER A 483 3.85 33.47 -2.61
CA SER A 483 3.65 34.83 -2.07
C SER A 483 4.99 35.56 -1.84
N MET A 484 5.41 35.79 -0.60
CA MET A 484 6.74 36.31 -0.25
C MET A 484 7.89 35.34 -0.60
N GLY A 485 7.67 34.03 -0.48
CA GLY A 485 8.57 33.03 -1.03
C GLY A 485 8.76 33.17 -2.54
N GLY A 486 7.75 33.65 -3.26
CA GLY A 486 7.85 34.01 -4.68
C GLY A 486 8.77 35.21 -4.93
N ARG A 487 8.75 36.21 -4.03
CA ARG A 487 9.73 37.32 -4.03
C ARG A 487 11.16 36.83 -3.79
N ILE A 488 11.33 35.89 -2.86
CA ILE A 488 12.63 35.27 -2.53
C ILE A 488 13.17 34.48 -3.73
N ALA A 489 12.34 33.66 -4.38
CA ALA A 489 12.71 32.90 -5.56
C ALA A 489 13.10 33.80 -6.76
N LEU A 490 12.35 34.89 -6.99
CA LEU A 490 12.67 35.88 -8.03
C LEU A 490 14.01 36.61 -7.78
N HIS A 491 14.32 36.93 -6.51
CA HIS A 491 15.63 37.50 -6.16
C HIS A 491 16.77 36.52 -6.43
N ILE A 492 16.68 35.29 -5.91
CA ILE A 492 17.75 34.30 -6.08
C ILE A 492 17.95 33.93 -7.56
N GLY A 493 16.86 33.76 -8.32
CA GLY A 493 16.93 33.52 -9.76
C GLY A 493 17.46 34.71 -10.59
N SER A 494 17.64 35.89 -9.97
CA SER A 494 18.27 37.06 -10.56
C SER A 494 19.75 37.23 -10.21
N GLU A 495 20.37 36.28 -9.48
CA GLU A 495 21.80 36.27 -9.15
C GLU A 495 22.62 35.53 -10.24
N ASP A 496 23.77 36.08 -10.64
CA ASP A 496 24.60 35.59 -11.76
C ASP A 496 25.09 34.13 -11.59
N ASP A 497 25.22 33.66 -10.34
CA ASP A 497 25.71 32.32 -9.97
C ASP A 497 24.61 31.38 -9.44
N GLN A 498 23.34 31.73 -9.65
CA GLN A 498 22.19 30.93 -9.22
C GLN A 498 22.17 29.52 -9.89
N PRO A 499 21.91 28.44 -9.14
CA PRO A 499 22.06 27.08 -9.66
C PRO A 499 20.81 26.52 -10.36
N TYR A 500 19.65 27.14 -10.20
CA TYR A 500 18.36 26.56 -10.57
C TYR A 500 18.10 26.59 -12.08
N LYS A 501 17.32 25.61 -12.54
CA LYS A 501 16.92 25.39 -13.94
C LYS A 501 15.39 25.41 -14.13
N ALA A 502 14.63 25.40 -13.04
CA ALA A 502 13.19 25.55 -13.02
C ALA A 502 12.74 26.45 -11.85
N MET A 503 11.81 27.38 -12.09
CA MET A 503 11.25 28.28 -11.09
C MET A 503 9.72 28.17 -11.08
N GLY A 504 9.16 27.70 -9.96
CA GLY A 504 7.71 27.56 -9.76
C GLY A 504 7.17 28.63 -8.82
N LEU A 505 6.42 29.59 -9.34
CA LEU A 505 5.92 30.74 -8.58
C LEU A 505 4.41 30.63 -8.37
N LEU A 506 3.97 30.59 -7.11
CA LEU A 506 2.56 30.63 -6.72
C LEU A 506 2.26 32.01 -6.12
N ALA A 507 1.43 32.80 -6.80
CA ALA A 507 1.07 34.17 -6.41
C ALA A 507 2.27 35.07 -6.00
N PRO A 508 3.40 35.10 -6.74
CA PRO A 508 4.61 35.81 -6.33
C PRO A 508 4.39 37.32 -6.11
N SER A 509 4.85 37.82 -4.96
CA SER A 509 4.96 39.26 -4.71
C SER A 509 6.12 39.86 -5.52
N ALA A 510 5.89 40.05 -6.81
CA ALA A 510 6.87 40.51 -7.80
C ALA A 510 6.91 42.05 -7.95
N ASP A 511 5.98 42.75 -7.33
CA ASP A 511 5.84 44.21 -7.32
C ASP A 511 7.00 44.93 -6.62
N TRP A 512 7.14 46.25 -6.82
CA TRP A 512 8.12 47.01 -6.03
C TRP A 512 7.76 46.91 -4.55
N GLY A 513 8.70 46.48 -3.71
CA GLY A 513 8.43 46.23 -2.30
C GLY A 513 7.88 47.44 -1.53
N GLN A 514 8.19 48.69 -1.92
CA GLN A 514 7.54 49.86 -1.30
C GLN A 514 6.06 50.00 -1.70
N GLU A 515 5.69 49.76 -2.96
CA GLU A 515 4.28 49.77 -3.41
C GLU A 515 3.50 48.63 -2.74
N MET A 516 4.13 47.46 -2.64
CA MET A 516 3.61 46.30 -1.91
C MET A 516 3.33 46.66 -0.45
N MET A 517 4.33 47.17 0.28
CA MET A 517 4.20 47.57 1.69
C MET A 517 3.14 48.65 1.90
N VAL A 518 3.07 49.66 1.03
CA VAL A 518 2.04 50.70 1.10
C VAL A 518 0.64 50.12 0.90
N SER A 519 0.46 49.08 0.08
CA SER A 519 -0.81 48.35 -0.04
C SER A 519 -1.08 47.44 1.16
N PHE A 520 -0.08 46.67 1.62
CA PHE A 520 -0.19 45.65 2.67
C PHE A 520 -0.42 46.23 4.07
N LEU A 521 0.25 47.34 4.40
CA LEU A 521 0.14 48.00 5.71
C LEU A 521 -1.09 48.92 5.82
N GLY A 522 -1.92 49.02 4.78
CA GLY A 522 -3.18 49.78 4.80
C GLY A 522 -3.13 51.23 4.29
N GLY A 523 -2.05 51.61 3.60
CA GLY A 523 -1.89 52.92 2.94
C GLY A 523 -0.64 53.68 3.38
N GLN A 524 -0.34 54.79 2.68
CA GLN A 524 0.88 55.57 2.88
C GLN A 524 1.02 56.09 4.32
N GLU A 525 -0.06 56.58 4.94
CA GLU A 525 -0.05 57.10 6.32
C GLU A 525 0.31 56.01 7.35
N ALA A 526 -0.17 54.77 7.14
CA ALA A 526 0.16 53.64 8.00
C ALA A 526 1.58 53.13 7.76
N PHE A 527 2.04 53.09 6.49
CA PHE A 527 3.43 52.79 6.14
C PHE A 527 4.39 53.81 6.78
N ASP A 528 4.14 55.11 6.63
CA ASP A 528 4.98 56.17 7.18
C ASP A 528 5.07 56.08 8.71
N GLN A 529 3.94 55.85 9.40
CA GLN A 529 3.88 55.69 10.85
C GLN A 529 4.67 54.46 11.34
N LEU A 530 4.48 53.29 10.72
CA LEU A 530 5.16 52.07 11.13
C LEU A 530 6.67 52.14 10.81
N TYR A 531 7.06 52.77 9.71
CA TYR A 531 8.46 52.97 9.37
C TYR A 531 9.14 53.96 10.34
N GLU A 532 8.47 55.05 10.76
CA GLU A 532 8.98 55.95 11.83
C GLU A 532 9.10 55.20 13.18
N GLU A 533 8.17 54.29 13.51
CA GLU A 533 8.29 53.46 14.71
C GLU A 533 9.50 52.51 14.63
N ALA A 534 9.73 51.86 13.49
CA ALA A 534 10.87 50.97 13.27
C ALA A 534 12.22 51.72 13.30
N GLN A 535 12.26 52.99 12.86
CA GLN A 535 13.43 53.87 12.95
C GLN A 535 13.74 54.37 14.38
N SER A 536 12.85 54.15 15.35
CA SER A 536 13.07 54.56 16.75
C SER A 536 14.05 53.64 17.50
N GLU A 537 14.38 53.96 18.76
CA GLU A 537 15.18 53.09 19.65
C GLU A 537 14.57 51.68 19.87
N LYS A 538 13.32 51.46 19.43
CA LYS A 538 12.65 50.15 19.40
C LYS A 538 13.20 49.21 18.31
N GLY A 539 13.61 49.75 17.16
CA GLY A 539 14.15 48.99 16.01
C GLY A 539 13.14 48.18 15.19
N TYR A 540 11.86 48.16 15.58
CA TYR A 540 10.78 47.46 14.88
C TYR A 540 9.41 48.08 15.18
N ALA A 541 8.45 47.86 14.28
CA ALA A 541 7.05 48.24 14.46
C ALA A 541 6.18 47.01 14.82
N ASP A 542 5.14 47.19 15.65
CA ASP A 542 4.18 46.10 15.92
C ASP A 542 3.02 46.22 14.91
N PHE A 543 2.94 45.27 13.97
CA PHE A 543 1.90 45.21 12.94
C PHE A 543 0.95 44.04 13.19
N THR A 544 -0.36 44.26 12.98
CA THR A 544 -1.37 43.18 13.00
C THR A 544 -1.88 42.95 11.58
N THR A 545 -1.66 41.75 11.05
CA THR A 545 -2.14 41.36 9.72
C THR A 545 -3.67 41.33 9.65
N GLN A 546 -4.24 41.34 8.44
CA GLN A 546 -5.68 41.18 8.23
C GLN A 546 -6.25 39.84 8.76
N TRP A 547 -5.39 38.85 9.02
CA TRP A 547 -5.74 37.55 9.62
C TRP A 547 -5.56 37.52 11.15
N GLY A 548 -5.14 38.62 11.78
CA GLY A 548 -5.01 38.75 13.23
C GLY A 548 -3.66 38.31 13.82
N GLN A 549 -2.70 37.85 13.00
CA GLN A 549 -1.32 37.63 13.45
C GLN A 549 -0.66 38.96 13.83
N VAL A 550 0.01 39.02 14.99
CA VAL A 550 0.86 40.16 15.38
C VAL A 550 2.31 39.84 15.02
N GLN A 551 2.96 40.76 14.30
CA GLN A 551 4.30 40.62 13.73
C GLN A 551 5.17 41.83 14.10
N GLN A 552 6.47 41.61 14.20
CA GLN A 552 7.44 42.65 14.59
C GLN A 552 8.33 43.01 13.41
N LEU A 553 7.88 43.97 12.61
CA LEU A 553 8.51 44.37 11.36
C LEU A 553 9.72 45.26 11.67
N SER A 554 10.93 44.72 11.50
CA SER A 554 12.18 45.42 11.83
C SER A 554 12.55 46.49 10.81
N LEU A 555 13.42 47.41 11.20
CA LEU A 555 13.96 48.43 10.30
C LEU A 555 14.59 47.82 9.03
N ASN A 556 15.32 46.70 9.16
CA ASN A 556 15.90 45.97 8.04
C ASN A 556 14.82 45.48 7.05
N TRP A 557 13.66 45.02 7.53
CA TRP A 557 12.55 44.60 6.65
C TRP A 557 12.05 45.79 5.82
N PHE A 558 11.86 46.97 6.43
CA PHE A 558 11.47 48.18 5.69
C PHE A 558 12.55 48.60 4.68
N ASP A 559 13.81 48.70 5.10
CA ASP A 559 14.91 49.17 4.23
C ASP A 559 15.14 48.24 3.03
N GLU A 560 15.18 46.92 3.26
CA GLU A 560 15.36 45.93 2.19
C GLU A 560 14.15 45.87 1.26
N MET A 561 12.93 45.98 1.79
CA MET A 561 11.71 46.00 0.97
C MET A 561 11.55 47.31 0.17
N ILE A 562 12.01 48.46 0.67
CA ILE A 562 12.09 49.70 -0.12
C ILE A 562 13.04 49.51 -1.32
N ALA A 563 14.17 48.83 -1.11
CA ALA A 563 15.16 48.53 -2.16
C ALA A 563 14.71 47.41 -3.12
N SER A 564 13.77 46.54 -2.71
CA SER A 564 13.38 45.31 -3.40
C SER A 564 12.71 45.51 -4.78
N ARG A 565 13.39 45.08 -5.85
CA ARG A 565 12.94 45.14 -7.26
C ARG A 565 13.00 43.76 -7.95
N PRO A 566 12.08 42.81 -7.65
CA PRO A 566 12.24 41.41 -8.05
C PRO A 566 12.24 41.13 -9.56
N LEU A 567 11.82 42.10 -10.38
CA LEU A 567 11.73 41.99 -11.83
C LEU A 567 12.80 42.80 -12.58
N GLU A 568 13.69 43.54 -11.89
CA GLU A 568 14.65 44.43 -12.57
C GLU A 568 15.74 43.67 -13.34
N ASN A 569 16.10 42.46 -12.89
CA ASN A 569 17.12 41.61 -13.51
C ASN A 569 16.61 40.23 -13.97
N ILE A 570 15.33 39.88 -13.75
CA ILE A 570 14.82 38.51 -13.98
C ILE A 570 14.92 38.05 -15.44
N ALA A 571 15.00 38.98 -16.40
CA ALA A 571 15.28 38.68 -17.81
C ALA A 571 16.68 38.09 -18.07
N GLY A 572 17.56 38.02 -17.06
CA GLY A 572 18.83 37.31 -17.10
C GLY A 572 18.76 35.83 -16.70
N TYR A 573 17.66 35.38 -16.08
CA TYR A 573 17.42 33.97 -15.74
C TYR A 573 17.27 33.13 -17.02
N ASP A 574 17.89 31.94 -17.05
CA ASP A 574 17.96 31.07 -18.25
C ASP A 574 17.11 29.80 -18.15
N GLY A 575 16.50 29.53 -17.00
CA GLY A 575 15.73 28.33 -16.73
C GLY A 575 14.26 28.41 -17.14
N ALA A 576 13.55 27.29 -16.98
CA ALA A 576 12.10 27.26 -17.12
C ALA A 576 11.41 28.05 -15.98
N MET A 577 10.26 28.67 -16.25
CA MET A 577 9.45 29.37 -15.26
C MET A 577 7.96 29.07 -15.43
N LEU A 578 7.27 28.82 -14.32
CA LEU A 578 5.82 28.72 -14.22
C LEU A 578 5.30 29.76 -13.22
N VAL A 579 4.28 30.52 -13.60
CA VAL A 579 3.56 31.48 -12.76
C VAL A 579 2.11 31.03 -12.61
N ILE A 580 1.72 30.67 -11.39
CA ILE A 580 0.37 30.23 -11.01
C ILE A 580 -0.29 31.34 -10.19
N PHE A 581 -1.53 31.72 -10.50
CA PHE A 581 -2.33 32.63 -9.65
C PHE A 581 -3.84 32.39 -9.78
N GLY A 582 -4.58 32.82 -8.76
CA GLY A 582 -6.03 32.65 -8.65
C GLY A 582 -6.81 33.82 -9.25
N ASP A 583 -8.00 33.54 -9.78
CA ASP A 583 -8.89 34.61 -10.28
C ASP A 583 -9.64 35.37 -9.18
N GLN A 584 -9.64 34.88 -7.93
CA GLN A 584 -10.12 35.58 -6.74
C GLN A 584 -8.98 36.06 -5.81
N ASP A 585 -7.72 36.00 -6.24
CA ASP A 585 -6.59 36.52 -5.45
C ASP A 585 -6.65 38.06 -5.36
N ASN A 586 -7.08 38.54 -4.20
CA ASN A 586 -7.21 39.97 -3.89
C ASN A 586 -5.99 40.53 -3.13
N VAL A 587 -5.04 39.66 -2.74
CA VAL A 587 -3.80 40.02 -2.03
C VAL A 587 -2.70 40.26 -3.06
N VAL A 588 -2.33 39.25 -3.84
CA VAL A 588 -1.37 39.36 -4.96
C VAL A 588 -2.16 39.26 -6.27
N ARG A 589 -2.73 40.41 -6.64
CA ARG A 589 -3.67 40.55 -7.76
C ARG A 589 -3.06 40.09 -9.09
N ALA A 590 -3.91 39.58 -9.98
CA ALA A 590 -3.55 39.10 -11.34
C ALA A 590 -2.52 39.98 -12.08
N GLY A 591 -2.60 41.32 -12.00
CA GLY A 591 -1.66 42.24 -12.64
C GLY A 591 -0.20 42.13 -12.15
N VAL A 592 0.03 41.77 -10.87
CA VAL A 592 1.39 41.54 -10.33
C VAL A 592 1.99 40.28 -10.94
N ASN A 593 1.18 39.23 -11.05
CA ASN A 593 1.57 37.95 -11.66
C ASN A 593 1.78 38.09 -13.19
N GLN A 594 0.96 38.90 -13.86
CA GLN A 594 1.13 39.24 -15.28
C GLN A 594 2.43 40.00 -15.54
N ALA A 595 2.82 40.92 -14.64
CA ALA A 595 4.10 41.62 -14.75
C ALA A 595 5.33 40.68 -14.70
N VAL A 596 5.23 39.51 -14.05
CA VAL A 596 6.29 38.48 -14.11
C VAL A 596 6.47 37.96 -15.53
N ALA A 597 5.37 37.65 -16.22
CA ALA A 597 5.40 37.14 -17.60
C ALA A 597 5.71 38.24 -18.64
N GLU A 598 5.45 39.51 -18.32
CA GLU A 598 5.92 40.66 -19.12
C GLU A 598 7.43 40.90 -18.95
N ALA A 599 7.99 40.63 -17.76
CA ALA A 599 9.42 40.72 -17.49
C ALA A 599 10.22 39.48 -17.96
N TYR A 600 9.57 38.31 -18.03
CA TYR A 600 10.15 37.07 -18.52
C TYR A 600 9.18 36.40 -19.52
N GLU A 601 9.30 36.77 -20.81
CA GLU A 601 8.40 36.31 -21.90
C GLU A 601 8.36 34.78 -22.09
N ALA A 602 9.32 34.04 -21.53
CA ALA A 602 9.37 32.57 -21.56
C ALA A 602 8.61 31.91 -20.39
N ALA A 603 7.99 32.68 -19.48
CA ALA A 603 7.17 32.16 -18.40
C ALA A 603 5.90 31.47 -18.93
N THR A 604 5.64 30.25 -18.48
CA THR A 604 4.31 29.65 -18.60
C THR A 604 3.40 30.27 -17.55
N VAL A 605 2.18 30.65 -17.93
CA VAL A 605 1.21 31.28 -17.02
C VAL A 605 -0.03 30.39 -16.88
N ARG A 606 -0.47 30.16 -15.64
CA ARG A 606 -1.66 29.37 -15.34
C ARG A 606 -2.56 30.07 -14.32
N VAL A 607 -3.80 30.33 -14.73
CA VAL A 607 -4.83 30.87 -13.85
C VAL A 607 -5.64 29.72 -13.26
N VAL A 608 -5.80 29.71 -11.93
CA VAL A 608 -6.60 28.71 -11.20
C VAL A 608 -7.99 29.30 -10.90
N PRO A 609 -9.08 28.77 -11.47
CA PRO A 609 -10.41 29.33 -11.27
C PRO A 609 -10.90 29.21 -9.82
N ASN A 610 -11.59 30.23 -9.32
CA ASN A 610 -12.13 30.35 -7.96
C ASN A 610 -11.09 30.44 -6.83
N ALA A 611 -9.80 30.24 -7.10
CA ALA A 611 -8.74 30.29 -6.09
C ALA A 611 -8.59 31.71 -5.52
N ASP A 612 -8.62 31.81 -4.19
CA ASP A 612 -8.19 32.98 -3.43
C ASP A 612 -6.68 32.89 -3.11
N HIS A 613 -6.14 33.84 -2.34
CA HIS A 613 -4.71 33.83 -1.97
C HIS A 613 -4.29 32.62 -1.11
N GLY A 614 -5.25 31.86 -0.55
CA GLY A 614 -5.01 30.66 0.24
C GLY A 614 -4.93 29.38 -0.59
N TYR A 615 -5.26 29.41 -1.89
CA TYR A 615 -5.07 28.30 -2.85
C TYR A 615 -5.57 26.91 -2.38
N GLY A 616 -6.65 26.86 -1.61
CA GLY A 616 -7.18 25.63 -1.00
C GLY A 616 -6.33 25.05 0.13
N PHE A 617 -5.17 25.62 0.43
CA PHE A 617 -4.36 25.26 1.60
C PHE A 617 -5.00 25.79 2.90
N TYR A 618 -5.68 26.94 2.83
CA TYR A 618 -6.31 27.62 3.96
C TYR A 618 -7.85 27.67 3.88
N SER A 619 -8.45 26.95 2.92
CA SER A 619 -9.89 26.94 2.65
C SER A 619 -10.33 25.58 2.09
N ASP A 620 -11.60 25.21 2.29
CA ASP A 620 -12.16 23.93 1.83
C ASP A 620 -12.37 23.95 0.30
N GLN A 621 -11.28 23.77 -0.44
CA GLN A 621 -11.22 23.82 -1.91
C GLN A 621 -10.29 22.72 -2.47
N PRO A 622 -10.60 21.42 -2.29
CA PRO A 622 -9.72 20.32 -2.72
C PRO A 622 -9.38 20.35 -4.22
N ASP A 623 -10.34 20.73 -5.08
CA ASP A 623 -10.12 20.91 -6.53
C ASP A 623 -9.05 21.97 -6.84
N VAL A 624 -8.93 23.02 -6.01
CA VAL A 624 -7.93 24.09 -6.16
C VAL A 624 -6.57 23.62 -5.67
N THR A 625 -6.52 22.95 -4.52
CA THR A 625 -5.31 22.34 -3.96
C THR A 625 -4.67 21.38 -4.96
N ALA A 626 -5.43 20.39 -5.43
CA ALA A 626 -4.95 19.41 -6.42
C ALA A 626 -4.54 20.08 -7.74
N ALA A 627 -5.30 21.09 -8.21
CA ALA A 627 -4.94 21.84 -9.41
C ALA A 627 -3.63 22.62 -9.27
N VAL A 628 -3.25 23.08 -8.08
CA VAL A 628 -1.96 23.73 -7.82
C VAL A 628 -0.84 22.69 -7.72
N GLU A 629 -1.05 21.62 -6.97
CA GLU A 629 -0.10 20.52 -6.77
C GLU A 629 0.32 19.87 -8.09
N ASP A 630 -0.64 19.43 -8.91
CA ASP A 630 -0.34 18.86 -10.23
C ASP A 630 0.32 19.86 -11.17
N SER A 631 -0.01 21.15 -11.08
CA SER A 631 0.60 22.17 -11.94
C SER A 631 2.09 22.34 -11.64
N LEU A 632 2.46 22.37 -10.36
CA LEU A 632 3.85 22.47 -9.92
C LEU A 632 4.60 21.17 -10.18
N ALA A 633 4.00 20.04 -9.79
CA ALA A 633 4.66 18.73 -9.85
C ALA A 633 4.91 18.27 -11.30
N ASN A 634 3.97 18.50 -12.23
CA ASN A 634 4.19 18.22 -13.64
C ASN A 634 5.22 19.18 -14.27
N PHE A 635 5.19 20.47 -13.93
CA PHE A 635 6.16 21.45 -14.44
C PHE A 635 7.60 21.13 -14.04
N PHE A 636 7.86 20.85 -12.75
CA PHE A 636 9.21 20.48 -12.32
C PHE A 636 9.65 19.12 -12.90
N PHE A 637 8.72 18.18 -13.10
CA PHE A 637 9.02 16.90 -13.76
C PHE A 637 9.36 17.01 -15.25
N GLU A 638 8.77 17.98 -15.97
CA GLU A 638 9.17 18.27 -17.34
C GLU A 638 10.47 19.08 -17.43
N ALA A 639 10.71 19.99 -16.47
CA ALA A 639 11.85 20.91 -16.49
C ALA A 639 13.16 20.36 -15.88
N LEU A 640 13.10 19.36 -14.99
CA LEU A 640 14.25 18.77 -14.28
C LEU A 640 14.55 17.31 -14.68
N ARG A 641 14.21 16.97 -15.94
CA ARG A 641 14.18 15.60 -16.45
C ARG A 641 15.51 15.12 -17.06
#